data_AF-A0A4V3US00-F1
#
_entry.id   AF-A0A4V3US00-F1
#
_cell.length_a   1.000
_cell.length_b   1.000
_cell.length_c   1.000
_cell.angle_alpha   90.00
_cell.angle_beta   90.00
_cell.angle_gamma   90.00
#
_symmetry.space_group_name_H-M   'P 1'
#
loop_
_entity.id
_entity.type
_entity.pdbx_description
1 polymer ?
#
loop_
_entity_poly.entity_id
_entity_poly.type
_entity_poly.pdbx_seq_one_letter_code
_entity_poly.pdbx_strand_id
1 'polypeptide(L)'
;MLSTESDVEQKFVYPLLTERRPNGLGFEGSQVKTKSNIKKLAIDKGGAKKLYFPDYAIVIDGVPSVIVEVKAPGEDLVEALREARLYSAEINALYSTGLNPCARVIATDGSKILAGFWDQTEPEIELLASSVSSIDADFEKFVALVGVQAVSTAAQEVLKLASKGATFVKPTSLLGGKSVAEEIIGENSFGANISVEYKHLFNPESMAERESVVQNAYVTSKRRMSHVGSIDKIIRASVPPHVRDARAISDLEKPTEVTNQLKRIISNRNEMCLLIGSVGTGKSTFTDFLRVQGLPADLASATAWLSLNLNVAPVSKDKIYDWVLDQLVSCTKEKFPTVDFEELAFLKKLYASQLAKIEKGRAALFSPDSEQFRSAIFDELRRLESDRLETAKAYIAHFFADRGKQLVVVLDNCDKRGRDDQLLMFDVASWLKSNLSCTIFLPLRDTTYDQYRAQPPLDTVIKDLVFRIDPPLLEQVIHARLKYALRDISSNGRSFSYVVSNGMRIECKREEVGGYLKSIVSSLFQDGFFRRVITGLAGRNVRRGLEIVLDFCKSGYINESEILKIRSSLGEHKIPNHLVSKILLKGQRRYYSDAASSVKNLFSSSHDDHQPNPFVRIAILQWLRARRSEYGPNRTKGFHQVSTLVEDLQVLGFSSHRIFSEVQSLVEADCIDSESRGSIVELSDLITIAPAGYVHLDLIQDVNYLSTVAEDVLFDSREAARAVADNMVGRGLFPVDSRQAALSSATKLLSFLERSRDAYLLGDAKVIADLKEDYSEILSAAVDKVARLIDNDSGYKNYEGLLSQYPPGSDEVGQVSSVQHYGFFVDFGSRGHGLVHKSRFNGLGGDIEPGDWVVVRIIKYERDRRRFDLELREVD
;
A
#
# COMPACT_ATOMS: atom_id res chain seq x y z
N MET A 1 19.74 46.47 17.44
CA MET A 1 19.97 46.51 18.90
C MET A 1 18.99 45.55 19.54
N LEU A 2 19.48 44.66 20.40
CA LEU A 2 18.66 43.83 21.28
C LEU A 2 18.35 44.71 22.49
N SER A 3 17.07 45.02 22.74
CA SER A 3 16.66 45.97 23.79
C SER A 3 15.78 45.34 24.87
N THR A 4 15.20 44.19 24.58
CA THR A 4 14.28 43.46 25.47
C THR A 4 14.61 41.97 25.44
N GLU A 5 14.17 41.21 26.45
CA GLU A 5 14.27 39.74 26.46
C GLU A 5 13.65 39.12 25.20
N SER A 6 12.48 39.61 24.77
CA SER A 6 11.82 39.16 23.54
C SER A 6 12.64 39.45 22.27
N ASP A 7 13.38 40.56 22.24
CA ASP A 7 14.32 40.83 21.14
C ASP A 7 15.44 39.78 21.11
N VAL A 8 15.96 39.39 22.28
CA VAL A 8 17.02 38.37 22.40
C VAL A 8 16.49 37.01 21.95
N GLU A 9 15.32 36.59 22.44
CA GLU A 9 14.66 35.33 22.06
C GLU A 9 14.50 35.22 20.53
N GLN A 10 13.85 36.21 19.91
CA GLN A 10 13.43 36.10 18.50
C GLN A 10 14.51 36.48 17.50
N LYS A 11 15.36 37.47 17.80
CA LYS A 11 16.33 38.02 16.84
C LYS A 11 17.73 37.46 17.02
N PHE A 12 18.02 36.77 18.12
CA PHE A 12 19.33 36.17 18.39
C PHE A 12 19.24 34.66 18.64
N VAL A 13 18.49 34.23 19.65
CA VAL A 13 18.47 32.82 20.08
C VAL A 13 17.84 31.93 19.02
N TYR A 14 16.66 32.29 18.50
CA TYR A 14 16.00 31.45 17.49
C TYR A 14 16.84 31.28 16.20
N PRO A 15 17.45 32.33 15.62
CA PRO A 15 18.44 32.18 14.54
C PRO A 15 19.65 31.33 14.94
N LEU A 16 20.23 31.54 16.14
CA LEU A 16 21.37 30.75 16.62
C LEU A 16 21.05 29.25 16.67
N LEU A 17 19.84 28.89 17.10
CA LEU A 17 19.41 27.49 17.17
C LEU A 17 19.16 26.89 15.77
N THR A 18 18.52 27.65 14.86
CA THR A 18 17.97 27.10 13.60
C THR A 18 18.85 27.30 12.37
N GLU A 19 19.72 28.31 12.33
CA GLU A 19 20.62 28.51 11.19
C GLU A 19 21.62 27.35 11.05
N ARG A 20 21.92 26.97 9.81
CA ARG A 20 22.91 25.93 9.52
C ARG A 20 24.31 26.43 9.81
N ARG A 21 25.25 25.49 10.03
CA ARG A 21 26.68 25.80 10.06
C ARG A 21 27.07 26.59 8.79
N PRO A 22 27.91 27.64 8.90
CA PRO A 22 28.72 28.01 10.07
C PRO A 22 28.05 28.97 11.08
N ASN A 23 26.81 29.41 10.86
CA ASN A 23 26.23 30.55 11.59
C ASN A 23 25.38 30.16 12.81
N GLY A 24 25.01 28.88 12.93
CA GLY A 24 24.15 28.40 14.02
C GLY A 24 24.33 26.90 14.30
N LEU A 25 23.44 26.37 15.15
CA LEU A 25 23.47 24.99 15.64
C LEU A 25 22.78 23.98 14.72
N GLY A 26 21.97 24.45 13.78
CA GLY A 26 21.38 23.66 12.70
C GLY A 26 20.15 22.82 13.08
N PHE A 27 19.42 23.18 14.14
CA PHE A 27 18.17 22.50 14.51
C PHE A 27 17.02 22.84 13.56
N GLU A 28 16.14 21.87 13.32
CA GLU A 28 14.88 22.14 12.61
C GLU A 28 13.93 22.93 13.51
N GLY A 29 13.08 23.78 12.91
CA GLY A 29 12.10 24.56 13.68
C GLY A 29 11.16 23.68 14.52
N SER A 30 10.86 22.46 14.05
CA SER A 30 10.06 21.47 14.79
C SER A 30 10.78 20.91 16.02
N GLN A 31 12.11 20.95 16.08
CA GLN A 31 12.91 20.48 17.21
C GLN A 31 13.02 21.55 18.32
N VAL A 32 12.77 22.82 18.00
CA VAL A 32 12.86 23.95 18.94
C VAL A 32 11.47 24.26 19.50
N LYS A 33 11.20 23.85 20.74
CA LYS A 33 9.94 24.10 21.44
C LYS A 33 10.01 25.41 22.21
N THR A 34 8.94 26.19 22.20
CA THR A 34 8.83 27.48 22.89
C THR A 34 7.94 27.40 24.13
N LYS A 35 7.92 28.45 24.95
CA LYS A 35 7.03 28.62 26.12
C LYS A 35 5.58 28.13 25.91
N SER A 36 4.98 28.37 24.75
CA SER A 36 3.58 27.98 24.46
C SER A 36 3.38 26.48 24.33
N ASN A 37 4.45 25.74 24.02
CA ASN A 37 4.39 24.31 23.79
C ASN A 37 4.84 23.50 25.00
N ILE A 38 5.43 24.12 26.02
CA ILE A 38 6.06 23.42 27.15
C ILE A 38 5.12 23.39 28.36
N LYS A 39 5.00 22.23 29.00
CA LYS A 39 4.26 22.01 30.26
C LYS A 39 4.92 22.80 31.38
N LYS A 40 4.07 23.41 32.21
CA LYS A 40 4.54 24.15 33.39
C LYS A 40 5.11 23.18 34.44
N LEU A 41 6.28 23.50 34.97
CA LEU A 41 6.98 22.73 36.00
C LEU A 41 6.79 23.40 37.37
N ALA A 42 6.67 22.60 38.42
CA ALA A 42 6.48 23.07 39.79
C ALA A 42 7.79 22.94 40.59
N ILE A 43 8.50 24.06 40.78
CA ILE A 43 9.90 24.06 41.24
C ILE A 43 10.03 24.40 42.75
N ASP A 44 8.97 24.94 43.37
CA ASP A 44 9.01 25.44 44.76
C ASP A 44 8.35 24.52 45.81
N LYS A 45 8.84 24.57 47.06
CA LYS A 45 8.34 23.78 48.20
C LYS A 45 7.19 24.48 48.96
N GLY A 46 6.23 23.68 49.43
CA GLY A 46 5.16 24.12 50.37
C GLY A 46 3.95 24.79 49.71
N GLY A 47 3.23 25.65 50.45
CA GLY A 47 2.03 26.36 49.97
C GLY A 47 2.27 27.45 48.92
N ALA A 48 3.53 27.63 48.50
CA ALA A 48 3.98 28.61 47.49
C ALA A 48 4.46 27.93 46.20
N LYS A 49 3.83 26.83 45.77
CA LYS A 49 4.11 26.20 44.46
C LYS A 49 3.82 27.20 43.33
N LYS A 50 4.87 27.81 42.78
CA LYS A 50 4.81 28.57 41.53
C LYS A 50 5.11 27.64 40.36
N LEU A 51 4.43 27.92 39.25
CA LEU A 51 4.55 27.19 37.98
C LEU A 51 5.40 28.01 37.03
N TYR A 52 6.51 27.45 36.56
CA TYR A 52 7.46 28.11 35.66
C TYR A 52 7.58 27.34 34.33
N PHE A 53 8.11 28.01 33.31
CA PHE A 53 8.38 27.45 31.99
C PHE A 53 9.78 27.88 31.54
N PRO A 54 10.57 26.97 30.93
CA PRO A 54 11.77 27.38 30.21
C PRO A 54 11.41 28.16 28.93
N ASP A 55 12.32 29.00 28.46
CA ASP A 55 12.08 29.80 27.24
C ASP A 55 12.07 28.93 25.99
N TYR A 56 13.09 28.07 25.84
CA TYR A 56 13.12 27.03 24.82
C TYR A 56 13.50 25.67 25.38
N ALA A 57 13.01 24.62 24.73
CA ALA A 57 13.47 23.25 24.89
C ALA A 57 13.80 22.66 23.52
N ILE A 58 14.96 22.02 23.40
CA ILE A 58 15.35 21.30 22.19
C ILE A 58 14.98 19.84 22.37
N VAL A 59 14.17 19.35 21.46
CA VAL A 59 13.60 18.01 21.46
C VAL A 59 14.01 17.29 20.18
N ILE A 60 14.64 16.13 20.30
CA ILE A 60 15.08 15.32 19.15
C ILE A 60 14.55 13.90 19.33
N ASP A 61 13.85 13.39 18.32
CA ASP A 61 13.27 12.03 18.31
C ASP A 61 12.52 11.68 19.61
N GLY A 62 11.78 12.65 20.17
CA GLY A 62 11.01 12.45 21.41
C GLY A 62 11.79 12.66 22.71
N VAL A 63 13.05 13.07 22.62
CA VAL A 63 13.95 13.22 23.78
C VAL A 63 14.17 14.71 24.08
N PRO A 64 13.69 15.23 25.23
CA PRO A 64 13.99 16.60 25.65
C PRO A 64 15.47 16.67 26.05
N SER A 65 16.30 17.26 25.19
CA SER A 65 17.75 17.11 25.24
C SER A 65 18.48 18.34 25.77
N VAL A 66 17.92 19.54 25.54
CA VAL A 66 18.53 20.81 25.96
C VAL A 66 17.46 21.78 26.47
N ILE A 67 17.72 22.49 27.56
CA ILE A 67 16.95 23.66 27.98
C ILE A 67 17.73 24.93 27.67
N VAL A 68 17.04 25.94 27.17
CA VAL A 68 17.60 27.28 26.92
C VAL A 68 16.82 28.30 27.74
N GLU A 69 17.54 29.04 28.57
CA GLU A 69 17.04 30.19 29.30
C GLU A 69 17.63 31.49 28.70
N VAL A 70 16.80 32.51 28.61
CA VAL A 70 17.04 33.78 27.93
C VAL A 70 16.72 34.91 28.90
N LYS A 71 17.59 35.91 28.94
CA LYS A 71 17.43 37.11 29.77
C LYS A 71 17.53 38.37 28.94
N ALA A 72 17.14 39.50 29.53
CA ALA A 72 17.37 40.80 28.90
C ALA A 72 18.89 41.12 28.89
N PRO A 73 19.38 41.92 27.91
CA PRO A 73 20.79 42.25 27.80
C PRO A 73 21.38 42.84 29.10
N GLY A 74 22.48 42.26 29.60
CA GLY A 74 23.18 42.71 30.80
C GLY A 74 22.67 42.13 32.13
N GLU A 75 21.69 41.21 32.10
CA GLU A 75 21.22 40.50 33.29
C GLU A 75 22.16 39.33 33.70
N ASP A 76 21.90 38.75 34.89
CA ASP A 76 22.74 37.72 35.49
C ASP A 76 22.57 36.34 34.82
N LEU A 77 23.55 35.98 33.98
CA LEU A 77 23.58 34.69 33.31
C LEU A 77 23.89 33.51 34.23
N VAL A 78 24.48 33.73 35.40
CA VAL A 78 24.75 32.64 36.36
C VAL A 78 23.44 32.18 37.00
N GLU A 79 22.54 33.12 37.35
CA GLU A 79 21.21 32.77 37.84
C GLU A 79 20.35 32.17 36.72
N ALA A 80 20.43 32.67 35.48
CA ALA A 80 19.73 32.07 34.33
C ALA A 80 20.18 30.63 34.06
N LEU A 81 21.49 30.35 34.15
CA LEU A 81 22.02 28.99 34.01
C LEU A 81 21.52 28.10 35.15
N ARG A 82 21.43 28.62 36.38
CA ARG A 82 20.84 27.89 37.51
C ARG A 82 19.36 27.57 37.28
N GLU A 83 18.57 28.50 36.74
CA GLU A 83 17.17 28.27 36.37
C GLU A 83 17.06 27.16 35.31
N ALA A 84 17.86 27.23 34.25
CA ALA A 84 17.93 26.20 33.21
C ALA A 84 18.20 24.80 33.80
N ARG A 85 19.15 24.70 34.75
CA ARG A 85 19.48 23.45 35.45
C ARG A 85 18.31 22.93 36.30
N LEU A 86 17.56 23.80 36.96
CA LEU A 86 16.38 23.42 37.73
C LEU A 86 15.28 22.85 36.82
N TYR A 87 15.03 23.47 35.67
CA TYR A 87 14.11 22.93 34.67
C TYR A 87 14.55 21.54 34.19
N SER A 88 15.82 21.38 33.83
CA SER A 88 16.38 20.10 33.41
C SER A 88 16.25 19.02 34.49
N ALA A 89 16.49 19.36 35.76
CA ALA A 89 16.35 18.43 36.88
C ALA A 89 14.90 17.94 37.06
N GLU A 90 13.93 18.85 37.00
CA GLU A 90 12.50 18.50 37.08
C GLU A 90 12.07 17.65 35.87
N ILE A 91 12.55 17.96 34.66
CA ILE A 91 12.29 17.15 33.47
C ILE A 91 12.87 15.75 33.65
N ASN A 92 14.14 15.63 34.06
CA ASN A 92 14.81 14.35 34.26
C ASN A 92 14.10 13.50 35.34
N ALA A 93 13.54 14.13 36.38
CA ALA A 93 12.76 13.44 37.40
C ALA A 93 11.46 12.78 36.89
N LEU A 94 10.98 13.15 35.70
CA LEU A 94 9.83 12.50 35.06
C LEU A 94 10.19 11.14 34.44
N TYR A 95 11.47 10.78 34.38
CA TYR A 95 11.98 9.56 33.74
C TYR A 95 12.48 8.54 34.76
N SER A 96 12.66 7.29 34.32
CA SER A 96 13.15 6.22 35.19
C SER A 96 14.56 6.52 35.70
N THR A 97 14.87 6.09 36.92
CA THR A 97 16.19 6.25 37.54
C THR A 97 17.33 5.87 36.59
N GLY A 98 18.34 6.73 36.48
CA GLY A 98 19.50 6.54 35.61
C GLY A 98 19.32 7.04 34.17
N LEU A 99 18.13 7.56 33.82
CA LEU A 99 17.84 8.15 32.53
C LEU A 99 17.65 9.66 32.65
N ASN A 100 18.63 10.43 32.19
CA ASN A 100 18.65 11.89 32.26
C ASN A 100 18.64 12.48 30.83
N PRO A 101 17.48 12.53 30.15
CA PRO A 101 17.41 12.97 28.75
C PRO A 101 17.85 14.42 28.60
N CYS A 102 17.47 15.27 29.54
CA CYS A 102 17.75 16.69 29.53
C CYS A 102 19.08 16.98 30.19
N ALA A 103 20.16 16.62 29.51
CA ALA A 103 21.50 16.68 30.07
C ALA A 103 22.17 18.05 29.90
N ARG A 104 21.76 18.86 28.93
CA ARG A 104 22.45 20.10 28.54
C ARG A 104 21.60 21.32 28.80
N VAL A 105 22.27 22.43 29.12
CA VAL A 105 21.63 23.72 29.39
C VAL A 105 22.37 24.85 28.68
N ILE A 106 21.63 25.86 28.26
CA ILE A 106 22.14 27.10 27.66
C ILE A 106 21.49 28.27 28.40
N ALA A 107 22.28 29.32 28.69
CA ALA A 107 21.79 30.59 29.20
C ALA A 107 22.39 31.76 28.41
N THR A 108 21.58 32.74 28.01
CA THR A 108 22.07 33.89 27.21
C THR A 108 21.26 35.17 27.38
N ASP A 109 21.93 36.32 27.24
CA ASP A 109 21.34 37.66 27.25
C ASP A 109 21.47 38.35 25.87
N GLY A 110 21.91 37.60 24.85
CA GLY A 110 22.18 38.09 23.51
C GLY A 110 23.55 38.76 23.31
N SER A 111 24.32 38.98 24.39
CA SER A 111 25.70 39.48 24.33
C SER A 111 26.72 38.40 24.70
N LYS A 112 26.34 37.53 25.64
CA LYS A 112 27.10 36.38 26.14
C LYS A 112 26.24 35.12 26.11
N ILE A 113 26.90 33.98 25.98
CA ILE A 113 26.30 32.65 26.01
C ILE A 113 27.07 31.82 27.02
N LEU A 114 26.34 31.21 27.96
CA LEU A 114 26.83 30.16 28.84
C LEU A 114 26.21 28.83 28.43
N ALA A 115 27.00 27.76 28.44
CA ALA A 115 26.48 26.40 28.27
C ALA A 115 27.23 25.39 29.12
N GLY A 116 26.55 24.31 29.47
CA GLY A 116 27.11 23.24 30.28
C GLY A 116 26.10 22.14 30.53
N PHE A 117 26.35 21.37 31.59
CA PHE A 117 25.50 20.26 31.99
C PHE A 117 24.60 20.61 33.18
N TRP A 118 23.43 19.97 33.22
CA TRP A 118 22.42 20.21 34.26
C TRP A 118 22.95 19.96 35.69
N ASP A 119 23.87 19.01 35.84
CA ASP A 119 24.44 18.54 37.11
C ASP A 119 25.72 19.30 37.53
N GLN A 120 26.14 20.32 36.78
CA GLN A 120 27.35 21.11 37.05
C GLN A 120 27.02 22.57 37.34
N THR A 121 27.69 23.17 38.32
CA THR A 121 27.45 24.58 38.71
C THR A 121 28.22 25.58 37.88
N GLU A 122 29.41 25.21 37.42
CA GLU A 122 30.21 26.06 36.54
C GLU A 122 29.85 25.76 35.07
N PRO A 123 29.72 26.78 34.21
CA PRO A 123 29.53 26.57 32.77
C PRO A 123 30.79 25.94 32.17
N GLU A 124 30.61 25.00 31.25
CA GLU A 124 31.73 24.42 30.49
C GLU A 124 32.18 25.36 29.37
N ILE A 125 31.26 26.17 28.85
CA ILE A 125 31.48 27.14 27.78
C ILE A 125 30.99 28.52 28.22
N GLU A 126 31.84 29.53 28.06
CA GLU A 126 31.47 30.95 28.05
C GLU A 126 31.91 31.55 26.71
N LEU A 127 30.97 32.11 25.96
CA LEU A 127 31.19 32.63 24.60
C LEU A 127 30.59 34.02 24.45
N LEU A 128 31.29 34.93 23.78
CA LEU A 128 30.73 36.21 23.35
C LEU A 128 29.87 36.02 22.09
N ALA A 129 28.71 36.66 22.01
CA ALA A 129 27.85 36.59 20.82
C ALA A 129 28.55 37.05 19.53
N SER A 130 29.52 37.98 19.62
CA SER A 130 30.35 38.41 18.49
C SER A 130 31.32 37.35 17.98
N SER A 131 31.57 36.30 18.77
CA SER A 131 32.45 35.17 18.45
C SER A 131 31.71 34.00 17.80
N VAL A 132 30.40 34.14 17.53
CA VAL A 132 29.61 33.13 16.80
C VAL A 132 30.04 33.11 15.33
N SER A 133 31.08 32.33 15.04
CA SER A 133 31.69 32.16 13.71
C SER A 133 32.46 30.85 13.68
N SER A 134 32.44 30.12 12.55
CA SER A 134 33.15 28.83 12.40
C SER A 134 34.69 28.91 12.47
N ILE A 135 35.25 30.11 12.61
CA ILE A 135 36.69 30.33 12.74
C ILE A 135 37.07 30.45 14.23
N ASP A 136 36.11 30.71 15.10
CA ASP A 136 36.33 30.84 16.55
C ASP A 136 36.37 29.46 17.22
N ALA A 137 37.46 29.19 17.93
CA ALA A 137 37.69 27.90 18.58
C ALA A 137 36.68 27.61 19.71
N ASP A 138 36.19 28.64 20.40
CA ASP A 138 35.24 28.48 21.50
C ASP A 138 33.82 28.29 20.96
N PHE A 139 33.49 28.86 19.79
CA PHE A 139 32.25 28.51 19.10
C PHE A 139 32.26 27.06 18.60
N GLU A 140 33.36 26.54 18.06
CA GLU A 140 33.43 25.12 17.69
C GLU A 140 33.27 24.18 18.90
N LYS A 141 33.83 24.54 20.07
CA LYS A 141 33.56 23.80 21.33
C LYS A 141 32.09 23.88 21.74
N PHE A 142 31.47 25.06 21.62
CA PHE A 142 30.04 25.23 21.86
C PHE A 142 29.20 24.32 20.95
N VAL A 143 29.47 24.29 19.63
CA VAL A 143 28.75 23.42 18.71
C VAL A 143 29.05 21.93 18.97
N ALA A 144 30.26 21.59 19.42
CA ALA A 144 30.57 20.22 19.84
C ALA A 144 29.78 19.77 21.08
N LEU A 145 29.39 20.70 21.96
CA LEU A 145 28.58 20.42 23.14
C LEU A 145 27.08 20.38 22.82
N VAL A 146 26.54 21.41 22.17
CA VAL A 146 25.09 21.63 22.00
C VAL A 146 24.60 21.68 20.55
N GLY A 147 25.46 21.42 19.56
CA GLY A 147 25.06 21.39 18.15
C GLY A 147 24.19 20.17 17.79
N VAL A 148 23.45 20.27 16.68
CA VAL A 148 22.47 19.24 16.27
C VAL A 148 23.05 17.83 16.25
N GLN A 149 24.27 17.65 15.73
CA GLN A 149 24.92 16.33 15.69
C GLN A 149 25.20 15.75 17.08
N ALA A 150 25.76 16.56 17.99
CA ALA A 150 26.11 16.12 19.34
C ALA A 150 24.87 15.81 20.18
N VAL A 151 23.85 16.66 20.07
CA VAL A 151 22.58 16.47 20.79
C VAL A 151 21.82 15.26 20.22
N SER A 152 21.83 15.05 18.91
CA SER A 152 21.20 13.88 18.28
C SER A 152 21.87 12.57 18.73
N THR A 153 23.21 12.53 18.76
CA THR A 153 23.94 11.36 19.28
C THR A 153 23.60 11.09 20.75
N ALA A 154 23.51 12.12 21.59
CA ALA A 154 23.12 11.93 22.99
C ALA A 154 21.67 11.48 23.15
N ALA A 155 20.73 12.02 22.36
CA ALA A 155 19.34 11.56 22.34
C ALA A 155 19.26 10.08 21.97
N GLN A 156 20.01 9.64 20.95
CA GLN A 156 20.10 8.23 20.55
C GLN A 156 20.66 7.33 21.66
N GLU A 157 21.66 7.78 22.42
CA GLU A 157 22.18 7.06 23.58
C GLU A 157 21.13 6.91 24.68
N VAL A 158 20.36 7.97 24.94
CA VAL A 158 19.25 7.94 25.90
C VAL A 158 18.17 6.96 25.47
N LEU A 159 17.77 6.95 24.19
CA LEU A 159 16.81 5.98 23.64
C LEU A 159 17.33 4.53 23.77
N LYS A 160 18.63 4.33 23.54
CA LYS A 160 19.29 3.03 23.71
C LYS A 160 19.30 2.58 25.18
N LEU A 161 19.54 3.49 26.12
CA LEU A 161 19.47 3.19 27.56
C LEU A 161 18.02 2.91 28.00
N ALA A 162 17.04 3.65 27.46
CA ALA A 162 15.62 3.45 27.74
C ALA A 162 15.14 2.05 27.33
N SER A 163 15.64 1.54 26.20
CA SER A 163 15.35 0.17 25.76
C SER A 163 16.00 -0.91 26.63
N LYS A 164 16.83 -0.55 27.63
CA LYS A 164 17.56 -1.46 28.53
C LYS A 164 18.37 -2.53 27.79
N GLY A 165 18.82 -2.25 26.56
CA GLY A 165 19.50 -3.21 25.71
C GLY A 165 18.61 -4.36 25.22
N ALA A 166 17.29 -4.14 25.11
CA ALA A 166 16.36 -5.12 24.57
C ALA A 166 16.80 -5.60 23.18
N THR A 167 16.89 -6.91 23.01
CA THR A 167 17.17 -7.51 21.70
C THR A 167 15.85 -7.70 20.98
N PHE A 168 15.65 -6.91 19.92
CA PHE A 168 14.49 -7.03 19.07
C PHE A 168 14.57 -8.26 18.18
N VAL A 169 13.53 -9.08 18.16
CA VAL A 169 13.53 -10.34 17.41
C VAL A 169 12.19 -10.55 16.71
N LYS A 170 12.24 -10.90 15.42
CA LYS A 170 11.06 -11.35 14.67
C LYS A 170 10.76 -12.82 14.95
N PRO A 171 9.49 -13.23 15.16
CA PRO A 171 9.13 -14.64 15.31
C PRO A 171 9.60 -15.53 14.15
N THR A 172 9.50 -15.05 12.91
CA THR A 172 10.00 -15.74 11.71
C THR A 172 11.48 -16.07 11.77
N SER A 173 12.32 -15.23 12.40
CA SER A 173 13.76 -15.48 12.54
C SER A 173 14.08 -16.67 13.46
N LEU A 174 13.13 -17.10 14.30
CA LEU A 174 13.29 -18.20 15.27
C LEU A 174 12.95 -19.59 14.70
N LEU A 175 12.61 -19.68 13.40
CA LEU A 175 12.11 -20.89 12.76
C LEU A 175 13.19 -21.76 12.08
N GLY A 176 14.46 -21.35 12.11
CA GLY A 176 15.57 -22.14 11.55
C GLY A 176 16.21 -21.60 10.28
N GLY A 177 16.20 -20.28 10.08
CA GLY A 177 16.94 -19.59 9.01
C GLY A 177 16.05 -18.96 7.93
N LYS A 178 16.66 -18.20 7.01
CA LYS A 178 15.94 -17.42 5.98
C LYS A 178 15.11 -18.30 5.04
N SER A 179 15.62 -19.48 4.65
CA SER A 179 14.90 -20.39 3.75
C SER A 179 13.55 -20.86 4.30
N VAL A 180 13.46 -21.12 5.61
CA VAL A 180 12.20 -21.51 6.27
C VAL A 180 11.27 -20.32 6.42
N ALA A 181 11.80 -19.16 6.82
CA ALA A 181 11.01 -17.93 6.94
C ALA A 181 10.40 -17.48 5.59
N GLU A 182 11.12 -17.75 4.50
CA GLU A 182 10.75 -17.37 3.14
C GLU A 182 10.03 -18.47 2.36
N GLU A 183 9.64 -19.56 3.00
CA GLU A 183 8.93 -20.67 2.35
C GLU A 183 7.68 -20.19 1.61
N ILE A 184 7.52 -20.66 0.37
CA ILE A 184 6.38 -20.37 -0.50
C ILE A 184 5.49 -21.62 -0.56
N ILE A 185 4.19 -21.43 -0.42
CA ILE A 185 3.20 -22.46 -0.71
C ILE A 185 2.91 -22.42 -2.20
N GLY A 186 3.08 -23.56 -2.87
CA GLY A 186 2.78 -23.71 -4.29
C GLY A 186 1.31 -23.44 -4.63
N GLU A 187 0.98 -23.35 -5.91
CA GLU A 187 -0.39 -23.13 -6.35
C GLU A 187 -1.20 -24.44 -6.37
N ASN A 188 -2.51 -24.35 -6.11
CA ASN A 188 -3.38 -25.49 -6.31
C ASN A 188 -3.66 -25.68 -7.83
N SER A 189 -3.50 -26.90 -8.33
CA SER A 189 -3.63 -27.18 -9.78
C SER A 189 -5.02 -26.86 -10.33
N PHE A 190 -6.08 -27.02 -9.53
CA PHE A 190 -7.47 -26.77 -9.95
C PHE A 190 -7.67 -25.30 -10.34
N GLY A 191 -7.32 -24.40 -9.43
CA GLY A 191 -7.40 -22.95 -9.61
C GLY A 191 -6.39 -22.41 -10.61
N ALA A 192 -5.19 -22.98 -10.70
CA ALA A 192 -4.21 -22.63 -11.72
C ALA A 192 -4.75 -22.91 -13.14
N ASN A 193 -5.33 -24.09 -13.37
CA ASN A 193 -5.92 -24.47 -14.65
C ASN A 193 -7.11 -23.55 -15.01
N ILE A 194 -7.96 -23.20 -14.04
CA ILE A 194 -9.05 -22.23 -14.22
C ILE A 194 -8.50 -20.85 -14.61
N SER A 195 -7.45 -20.40 -13.91
CA SER A 195 -6.86 -19.08 -14.14
C SER A 195 -6.27 -18.98 -15.54
N VAL A 196 -5.75 -20.08 -16.09
CA VAL A 196 -5.26 -20.17 -17.48
C VAL A 196 -6.42 -20.24 -18.47
N GLU A 197 -7.38 -21.16 -18.30
CA GLU A 197 -8.49 -21.37 -19.24
C GLU A 197 -9.38 -20.12 -19.36
N TYR A 198 -9.67 -19.47 -18.23
CA TYR A 198 -10.53 -18.29 -18.16
C TYR A 198 -9.76 -16.97 -18.07
N LYS A 199 -8.44 -16.97 -18.27
CA LYS A 199 -7.61 -15.75 -18.25
C LYS A 199 -8.21 -14.65 -19.11
N HIS A 200 -8.65 -15.01 -20.31
CA HIS A 200 -9.22 -14.10 -21.30
C HIS A 200 -10.48 -13.36 -20.82
N LEU A 201 -11.22 -13.89 -19.84
CA LEU A 201 -12.39 -13.23 -19.26
C LEU A 201 -11.98 -12.12 -18.28
N PHE A 202 -10.97 -12.38 -17.47
CA PHE A 202 -10.54 -11.50 -16.38
C PHE A 202 -9.46 -10.51 -16.83
N ASN A 203 -8.62 -10.88 -17.78
CA ASN A 203 -7.58 -10.05 -18.38
C ASN A 203 -7.49 -10.29 -19.90
N PRO A 204 -8.42 -9.73 -20.69
CA PRO A 204 -8.45 -9.92 -22.15
C PRO A 204 -7.27 -9.21 -22.83
N GLU A 205 -6.53 -9.94 -23.67
CA GLU A 205 -5.33 -9.45 -24.36
C GLU A 205 -5.61 -9.22 -25.85
N SER A 206 -6.38 -10.09 -26.50
CA SER A 206 -6.69 -9.97 -27.94
C SER A 206 -7.93 -9.12 -28.21
N MET A 207 -8.04 -8.60 -29.44
CA MET A 207 -9.22 -7.81 -29.85
C MET A 207 -10.51 -8.65 -29.77
N ALA A 208 -10.48 -9.91 -30.20
CA ALA A 208 -11.65 -10.80 -30.15
C ALA A 208 -12.10 -11.08 -28.69
N GLU A 209 -11.15 -11.28 -27.77
CA GLU A 209 -11.46 -11.46 -26.34
C GLU A 209 -12.11 -10.21 -25.75
N ARG A 210 -11.56 -9.03 -26.05
CA ARG A 210 -12.11 -7.75 -25.60
C ARG A 210 -13.54 -7.52 -26.11
N GLU A 211 -13.80 -7.85 -27.38
CA GLU A 211 -15.15 -7.78 -27.96
C GLU A 211 -16.11 -8.73 -27.26
N SER A 212 -15.70 -9.98 -27.05
CA SER A 212 -16.55 -10.96 -26.35
C SER A 212 -16.91 -10.51 -24.94
N VAL A 213 -15.93 -9.97 -24.21
CA VAL A 213 -16.12 -9.41 -22.88
C VAL A 213 -17.10 -8.23 -22.88
N VAL A 214 -17.01 -7.35 -23.88
CA VAL A 214 -17.94 -6.22 -24.05
C VAL A 214 -19.37 -6.70 -24.32
N GLN A 215 -19.55 -7.67 -25.22
CA GLN A 215 -20.87 -8.19 -25.58
C GLN A 215 -21.54 -8.93 -24.42
N ASN A 216 -20.75 -9.66 -23.63
CA ASN A 216 -21.30 -10.59 -22.66
C ASN A 216 -21.26 -10.10 -21.20
N ALA A 217 -20.35 -9.18 -20.87
CA ALA A 217 -20.05 -8.85 -19.48
C ALA A 217 -19.68 -7.36 -19.26
N TYR A 218 -20.02 -6.45 -20.18
CA TYR A 218 -19.83 -5.02 -19.95
C TYR A 218 -20.72 -4.53 -18.79
N VAL A 219 -20.15 -3.73 -17.89
CA VAL A 219 -20.87 -3.19 -16.72
C VAL A 219 -21.02 -1.68 -16.89
N THR A 220 -22.27 -1.23 -16.84
CA THR A 220 -22.63 0.18 -16.99
C THR A 220 -22.67 0.85 -15.62
N SER A 221 -21.95 1.96 -15.46
CA SER A 221 -21.99 2.72 -14.21
C SER A 221 -23.16 3.71 -14.22
N LYS A 222 -24.24 3.45 -13.48
CA LYS A 222 -25.32 4.43 -13.25
C LYS A 222 -24.99 5.31 -12.05
N ARG A 223 -25.12 6.63 -12.19
CA ARG A 223 -24.73 7.67 -11.20
C ARG A 223 -25.43 7.60 -9.83
N ARG A 224 -26.38 6.69 -9.58
CA ARG A 224 -27.22 6.71 -8.36
C ARG A 224 -26.40 6.39 -7.09
N MET A 225 -26.23 7.40 -6.24
CA MET A 225 -25.39 7.36 -5.03
C MET A 225 -26.07 6.71 -3.81
N SER A 226 -27.39 6.44 -3.85
CA SER A 226 -28.17 6.04 -2.67
C SER A 226 -27.85 4.64 -2.14
N HIS A 227 -27.35 3.73 -2.99
CA HIS A 227 -27.10 2.32 -2.62
C HIS A 227 -25.60 1.94 -2.60
N VAL A 228 -24.69 2.93 -2.61
CA VAL A 228 -23.25 2.70 -2.71
C VAL A 228 -22.63 2.56 -1.30
N GLY A 229 -21.78 1.55 -1.09
CA GLY A 229 -21.10 1.28 0.17
C GLY A 229 -20.19 2.43 0.63
N SER A 230 -19.82 2.45 1.92
CA SER A 230 -18.95 3.51 2.48
C SER A 230 -17.58 3.57 1.80
N ILE A 231 -16.97 2.41 1.52
CA ILE A 231 -15.67 2.34 0.84
C ILE A 231 -15.75 2.83 -0.61
N ASP A 232 -16.80 2.46 -1.34
CA ASP A 232 -17.03 2.94 -2.71
C ASP A 232 -17.28 4.45 -2.77
N LYS A 233 -17.94 5.02 -1.74
CA LYS A 233 -18.07 6.48 -1.58
C LYS A 233 -16.70 7.12 -1.40
N ILE A 234 -15.78 6.51 -0.65
CA ILE A 234 -14.39 6.99 -0.49
C ILE A 234 -13.66 6.94 -1.83
N ILE A 235 -13.73 5.82 -2.55
CA ILE A 235 -13.09 5.62 -3.86
C ILE A 235 -13.56 6.65 -4.89
N ARG A 236 -14.86 6.97 -4.90
CA ARG A 236 -15.44 8.00 -5.79
C ARG A 236 -15.17 9.42 -5.31
N ALA A 237 -15.02 9.64 -4.00
CA ALA A 237 -14.72 10.95 -3.43
C ALA A 237 -13.26 11.37 -3.63
N SER A 238 -12.33 10.42 -3.79
CA SER A 238 -10.90 10.71 -4.03
C SER A 238 -10.61 11.32 -5.42
N VAL A 239 -11.63 11.79 -6.17
CA VAL A 239 -11.41 12.46 -7.47
C VAL A 239 -11.04 13.90 -7.14
N PRO A 240 -9.88 14.41 -7.61
CA PRO A 240 -9.52 15.81 -7.40
C PRO A 240 -10.66 16.75 -7.83
N PRO A 241 -10.95 17.84 -7.08
CA PRO A 241 -12.04 18.76 -7.39
C PRO A 241 -11.96 19.35 -8.80
N HIS A 242 -10.76 19.60 -9.33
CA HIS A 242 -10.52 20.21 -10.63
C HIS A 242 -10.77 19.26 -11.83
N VAL A 243 -10.67 17.95 -11.61
CA VAL A 243 -11.08 16.88 -12.56
C VAL A 243 -12.61 16.79 -12.68
N ARG A 244 -13.37 17.50 -11.84
CA ARG A 244 -14.84 17.62 -11.98
C ARG A 244 -15.26 18.53 -13.13
N ASP A 245 -14.36 19.35 -13.67
CA ASP A 245 -14.64 20.27 -14.79
C ASP A 245 -14.77 19.53 -16.14
N ALA A 246 -14.24 18.31 -16.25
CA ALA A 246 -14.39 17.47 -17.44
C ALA A 246 -15.80 16.89 -17.53
N ARG A 247 -16.27 16.66 -18.77
CA ARG A 247 -17.62 16.15 -19.02
C ARG A 247 -17.69 14.67 -18.65
N ALA A 248 -18.19 14.37 -17.46
CA ALA A 248 -18.43 13.01 -17.02
C ALA A 248 -19.48 12.35 -17.92
N ILE A 249 -19.19 11.14 -18.42
CA ILE A 249 -20.17 10.36 -19.17
C ILE A 249 -21.23 9.88 -18.18
N SER A 250 -22.44 10.43 -18.30
CA SER A 250 -23.50 10.20 -17.29
C SER A 250 -24.09 8.79 -17.37
N ASP A 251 -24.09 8.18 -18.55
CA ASP A 251 -24.52 6.81 -18.81
C ASP A 251 -23.56 6.12 -19.78
N LEU A 252 -22.82 5.12 -19.29
CA LEU A 252 -21.94 4.30 -20.13
C LEU A 252 -22.72 3.36 -21.07
N GLU A 253 -23.99 3.06 -20.79
CA GLU A 253 -24.85 2.23 -21.65
C GLU A 253 -25.28 2.98 -22.91
N LYS A 254 -25.53 4.29 -22.76
CA LYS A 254 -25.91 5.20 -23.83
C LYS A 254 -25.10 6.49 -23.68
N PRO A 255 -23.84 6.52 -24.14
CA PRO A 255 -22.97 7.68 -23.98
C PRO A 255 -23.40 8.80 -24.94
N THR A 256 -24.51 9.46 -24.62
CA THR A 256 -25.12 10.53 -25.44
C THR A 256 -24.15 11.69 -25.64
N GLU A 257 -23.32 11.98 -24.65
CA GLU A 257 -22.28 13.02 -24.70
C GLU A 257 -21.25 12.72 -25.78
N VAL A 258 -20.77 11.48 -25.86
CA VAL A 258 -19.78 11.05 -26.87
C VAL A 258 -20.43 10.94 -28.25
N THR A 259 -21.60 10.31 -28.34
CA THR A 259 -22.31 10.11 -29.60
C THR A 259 -22.76 11.43 -30.25
N ASN A 260 -23.22 12.40 -29.45
CA ASN A 260 -23.57 13.74 -29.96
C ASN A 260 -22.35 14.48 -30.52
N GLN A 261 -21.19 14.36 -29.86
CA GLN A 261 -19.96 14.94 -30.40
C GLN A 261 -19.48 14.19 -31.65
N LEU A 262 -19.55 12.86 -31.68
CA LEU A 262 -19.23 12.09 -32.90
C LEU A 262 -20.12 12.49 -34.08
N LYS A 263 -21.42 12.75 -33.88
CA LYS A 263 -22.31 13.28 -34.94
C LYS A 263 -21.81 14.62 -35.50
N ARG A 264 -21.36 15.53 -34.63
CA ARG A 264 -20.77 16.82 -35.01
C ARG A 264 -19.42 16.64 -35.72
N ILE A 265 -18.58 15.73 -35.23
CA ILE A 265 -17.23 15.46 -35.77
C ILE A 265 -17.30 14.86 -37.16
N ILE A 266 -18.26 13.97 -37.44
CA ILE A 266 -18.49 13.44 -38.79
C ILE A 266 -18.78 14.57 -39.79
N SER A 267 -19.34 15.69 -39.32
CA SER A 267 -19.64 16.86 -40.14
C SER A 267 -18.42 17.78 -40.33
N ASN A 268 -17.55 17.91 -39.32
CA ASN A 268 -16.46 18.90 -39.31
C ASN A 268 -15.05 18.35 -39.63
N ARG A 269 -14.85 17.01 -39.68
CA ARG A 269 -13.59 16.28 -39.93
C ARG A 269 -12.41 16.66 -39.00
N ASN A 270 -11.58 15.66 -38.68
CA ASN A 270 -10.31 15.80 -37.95
C ASN A 270 -10.41 16.44 -36.55
N GLU A 271 -10.86 15.67 -35.56
CA GLU A 271 -10.92 16.09 -34.16
C GLU A 271 -10.20 15.12 -33.22
N MET A 272 -9.85 15.59 -32.03
CA MET A 272 -9.23 14.77 -30.99
C MET A 272 -10.14 14.74 -29.75
N CYS A 273 -10.51 13.53 -29.35
CA CYS A 273 -11.28 13.23 -28.15
C CYS A 273 -10.34 12.70 -27.07
N LEU A 274 -10.33 13.34 -25.91
CA LEU A 274 -9.60 12.83 -24.75
C LEU A 274 -10.51 11.98 -23.88
N LEU A 275 -10.00 10.82 -23.46
CA LEU A 275 -10.68 9.94 -22.53
C LEU A 275 -9.89 9.86 -21.23
N ILE A 276 -10.32 10.61 -20.21
CA ILE A 276 -9.59 10.74 -18.95
C ILE A 276 -10.16 9.80 -17.87
N GLY A 277 -9.25 9.26 -17.06
CA GLY A 277 -9.59 8.46 -15.88
C GLY A 277 -8.36 7.75 -15.33
N SER A 278 -8.42 7.30 -14.08
CA SER A 278 -7.29 6.61 -13.46
C SER A 278 -6.95 5.28 -14.15
N VAL A 279 -5.81 4.69 -13.78
CA VAL A 279 -5.39 3.38 -14.30
C VAL A 279 -6.42 2.31 -13.91
N GLY A 280 -6.79 1.46 -14.86
CA GLY A 280 -7.70 0.33 -14.60
C GLY A 280 -9.19 0.68 -14.49
N THR A 281 -9.61 1.91 -14.84
CA THR A 281 -11.03 2.31 -14.84
C THR A 281 -11.86 1.74 -15.99
N GLY A 282 -11.22 1.15 -17.01
CA GLY A 282 -11.89 0.55 -18.16
C GLY A 282 -11.91 1.43 -19.42
N LYS A 283 -10.99 2.40 -19.58
CA LYS A 283 -10.89 3.25 -20.78
C LYS A 283 -10.85 2.45 -22.09
N SER A 284 -9.95 1.47 -22.17
CA SER A 284 -9.80 0.56 -23.32
C SER A 284 -11.07 -0.26 -23.58
N THR A 285 -11.71 -0.77 -22.50
CA THR A 285 -12.99 -1.48 -22.59
C THR A 285 -14.13 -0.58 -23.06
N PHE A 286 -14.12 0.70 -22.69
CA PHE A 286 -15.11 1.67 -23.15
C PHE A 286 -14.96 2.00 -24.64
N THR A 287 -13.73 2.15 -25.15
CA THR A 287 -13.52 2.36 -26.59
C THR A 287 -13.96 1.14 -27.42
N ASP A 288 -13.76 -0.08 -26.91
CA ASP A 288 -14.31 -1.28 -27.57
C ASP A 288 -15.84 -1.34 -27.46
N PHE A 289 -16.39 -0.95 -26.30
CA PHE A 289 -17.83 -0.83 -26.11
C PHE A 289 -18.47 0.08 -27.17
N LEU A 290 -17.91 1.28 -27.39
CA LEU A 290 -18.36 2.18 -28.43
C LEU A 290 -18.34 1.51 -29.81
N ARG A 291 -17.20 0.90 -30.18
CA ARG A 291 -17.02 0.23 -31.48
C ARG A 291 -18.06 -0.87 -31.72
N VAL A 292 -18.33 -1.70 -30.73
CA VAL A 292 -19.10 -2.95 -30.89
C VAL A 292 -20.61 -2.74 -30.74
N GLN A 293 -21.04 -1.96 -29.75
CA GLN A 293 -22.47 -1.87 -29.38
C GLN A 293 -22.93 -0.49 -28.92
N GLY A 294 -22.02 0.41 -28.53
CA GLY A 294 -22.35 1.69 -27.91
C GLY A 294 -22.77 2.80 -28.88
N LEU A 295 -22.55 2.62 -30.19
CA LEU A 295 -22.92 3.59 -31.21
C LEU A 295 -24.32 3.30 -31.81
N PRO A 296 -25.17 4.32 -31.98
CA PRO A 296 -26.36 4.28 -32.83
C PRO A 296 -26.05 3.74 -34.25
N ALA A 297 -27.02 3.07 -34.87
CA ALA A 297 -26.83 2.39 -36.17
C ALA A 297 -26.37 3.33 -37.31
N ASP A 298 -26.85 4.59 -37.31
CA ASP A 298 -26.40 5.64 -38.23
C ASP A 298 -24.91 5.96 -38.06
N LEU A 299 -24.45 6.08 -36.81
CA LEU A 299 -23.03 6.35 -36.51
C LEU A 299 -22.12 5.14 -36.73
N ALA A 300 -22.59 3.95 -36.36
CA ALA A 300 -21.83 2.71 -36.52
C ALA A 300 -21.55 2.42 -38.00
N SER A 301 -22.52 2.69 -38.89
CA SER A 301 -22.35 2.52 -40.34
C SER A 301 -21.47 3.61 -40.97
N ALA A 302 -21.51 4.83 -40.45
CA ALA A 302 -20.75 5.99 -40.93
C ALA A 302 -19.30 6.07 -40.42
N THR A 303 -18.89 5.22 -39.46
CA THR A 303 -17.54 5.24 -38.87
C THR A 303 -16.79 3.93 -39.10
N ALA A 304 -15.46 4.02 -39.09
CA ALA A 304 -14.56 2.87 -39.08
C ALA A 304 -13.51 3.07 -37.98
N TRP A 305 -13.26 2.04 -37.18
CA TRP A 305 -12.34 2.13 -36.05
C TRP A 305 -11.07 1.32 -36.29
N LEU A 306 -9.92 1.89 -35.92
CA LEU A 306 -8.62 1.22 -35.79
C LEU A 306 -8.06 1.50 -34.39
N SER A 307 -7.48 0.49 -33.74
CA SER A 307 -6.92 0.62 -32.39
C SER A 307 -5.45 0.26 -32.41
N LEU A 308 -4.59 1.21 -32.05
CA LEU A 308 -3.14 1.04 -32.00
C LEU A 308 -2.72 0.79 -30.56
N ASN A 309 -2.04 -0.33 -30.30
CA ASN A 309 -1.57 -0.68 -28.96
C ASN A 309 -0.23 0.00 -28.67
N LEU A 310 -0.25 1.07 -27.89
CA LEU A 310 0.96 1.81 -27.58
C LEU A 310 1.88 1.11 -26.57
N ASN A 311 1.57 -0.07 -26.02
CA ASN A 311 2.54 -0.75 -25.13
C ASN A 311 3.82 -1.17 -25.87
N VAL A 312 3.71 -1.48 -27.16
CA VAL A 312 4.83 -1.95 -28.01
C VAL A 312 5.49 -0.82 -28.83
N ALA A 313 5.04 0.42 -28.66
CA ALA A 313 5.53 1.55 -29.43
C ALA A 313 6.93 2.01 -28.97
N PRO A 314 7.80 2.49 -29.86
CA PRO A 314 9.09 3.06 -29.46
C PRO A 314 8.88 4.34 -28.63
N VAL A 315 9.79 4.59 -27.68
CA VAL A 315 9.72 5.78 -26.80
C VAL A 315 10.48 6.98 -27.41
N SER A 316 11.35 6.71 -28.39
CA SER A 316 12.08 7.76 -29.11
C SER A 316 11.15 8.58 -30.01
N LYS A 317 11.25 9.91 -29.88
CA LYS A 317 10.51 10.88 -30.69
C LYS A 317 10.76 10.70 -32.19
N ASP A 318 11.94 10.26 -32.61
CA ASP A 318 12.26 10.11 -34.04
C ASP A 318 11.64 8.86 -34.66
N LYS A 319 11.37 7.82 -33.86
CA LYS A 319 10.86 6.53 -34.36
C LYS A 319 9.35 6.37 -34.24
N ILE A 320 8.71 7.09 -33.31
CA ILE A 320 7.29 6.90 -33.00
C ILE A 320 6.36 7.31 -34.15
N TYR A 321 6.66 8.40 -34.86
CA TYR A 321 5.83 8.87 -35.97
C TYR A 321 5.78 7.83 -37.10
N ASP A 322 6.95 7.35 -37.53
CA ASP A 322 7.07 6.29 -38.52
C ASP A 322 6.34 5.02 -38.07
N TRP A 323 6.55 4.61 -36.81
CA TRP A 323 5.91 3.42 -36.26
C TRP A 323 4.39 3.51 -36.27
N VAL A 324 3.79 4.66 -35.91
CA VAL A 324 2.33 4.82 -35.93
C VAL A 324 1.77 4.73 -37.36
N LEU A 325 2.47 5.31 -38.35
CA LEU A 325 2.07 5.20 -39.76
C LEU A 325 2.10 3.74 -40.22
N ASP A 326 3.18 3.02 -39.91
CA ASP A 326 3.33 1.61 -40.27
C ASP A 326 2.24 0.76 -39.61
N GLN A 327 1.90 1.02 -38.35
CA GLN A 327 0.81 0.33 -37.65
C GLN A 327 -0.57 0.63 -38.21
N LEU A 328 -0.85 1.88 -38.64
CA LEU A 328 -2.11 2.22 -39.30
C LEU A 328 -2.30 1.41 -40.59
N VAL A 329 -1.24 1.28 -41.39
CA VAL A 329 -1.25 0.47 -42.61
C VAL A 329 -1.44 -1.00 -42.26
N SER A 330 -0.68 -1.54 -41.31
CA SER A 330 -0.79 -2.95 -40.88
C SER A 330 -2.19 -3.30 -40.38
N CYS A 331 -2.75 -2.51 -39.46
CA CYS A 331 -4.10 -2.73 -38.94
C CYS A 331 -5.18 -2.59 -40.04
N THR A 332 -4.95 -1.75 -41.05
CA THR A 332 -5.84 -1.66 -42.21
C THR A 332 -5.76 -2.93 -43.05
N LYS A 333 -4.56 -3.45 -43.32
CA LYS A 333 -4.36 -4.71 -44.06
C LYS A 333 -5.06 -5.89 -43.38
N GLU A 334 -4.89 -6.03 -42.07
CA GLU A 334 -5.53 -7.07 -41.24
C GLU A 334 -7.07 -7.02 -41.31
N LYS A 335 -7.65 -5.83 -41.47
CA LYS A 335 -9.10 -5.63 -41.57
C LYS A 335 -9.68 -6.02 -42.94
N PHE A 336 -8.83 -6.09 -43.96
CA PHE A 336 -9.22 -6.44 -45.33
C PHE A 336 -8.36 -7.60 -45.88
N PRO A 337 -8.43 -8.79 -45.27
CA PRO A 337 -7.53 -9.92 -45.58
C PRO A 337 -7.76 -10.52 -46.98
N THR A 338 -8.88 -10.19 -47.63
CA THR A 338 -9.22 -10.67 -48.98
C THR A 338 -8.57 -9.85 -50.10
N VAL A 339 -7.91 -8.75 -49.77
CA VAL A 339 -7.24 -7.88 -50.74
C VAL A 339 -5.79 -8.33 -50.89
N ASP A 340 -5.33 -8.52 -52.13
CA ASP A 340 -3.91 -8.70 -52.42
C ASP A 340 -3.25 -7.32 -52.49
N PHE A 341 -2.47 -6.98 -51.45
CA PHE A 341 -1.81 -5.69 -51.32
C PHE A 341 -0.56 -5.55 -52.19
N GLU A 342 -0.04 -6.67 -52.72
CA GLU A 342 1.17 -6.71 -53.55
C GLU A 342 0.84 -6.68 -55.05
N GLU A 343 -0.45 -6.80 -55.41
CA GLU A 343 -0.89 -6.75 -56.81
C GLU A 343 -0.69 -5.35 -57.42
N LEU A 344 0.00 -5.25 -58.56
CA LEU A 344 0.21 -3.98 -59.26
C LEU A 344 -1.11 -3.25 -59.59
N ALA A 345 -2.16 -4.00 -59.94
CA ALA A 345 -3.48 -3.42 -60.20
C ALA A 345 -4.07 -2.75 -58.95
N PHE A 346 -3.83 -3.31 -57.77
CA PHE A 346 -4.19 -2.70 -56.50
C PHE A 346 -3.34 -1.46 -56.21
N LEU A 347 -2.01 -1.53 -56.35
CA LEU A 347 -1.12 -0.38 -56.12
C LEU A 347 -1.51 0.83 -56.99
N LYS A 348 -1.84 0.58 -58.27
CA LYS A 348 -2.35 1.63 -59.17
C LYS A 348 -3.68 2.21 -58.71
N LYS A 349 -4.58 1.40 -58.14
CA LYS A 349 -5.85 1.89 -57.57
C LYS A 349 -5.63 2.70 -56.29
N LEU A 350 -4.75 2.23 -55.41
CA LEU A 350 -4.41 2.87 -54.14
C LEU A 350 -3.86 4.30 -54.37
N TYR A 351 -2.94 4.43 -55.34
CA TYR A 351 -2.28 5.70 -55.66
C TYR A 351 -2.89 6.43 -56.86
N ALA A 352 -4.11 6.09 -57.28
CA ALA A 352 -4.72 6.60 -58.50
C ALA A 352 -4.73 8.14 -58.57
N SER A 353 -4.98 8.81 -57.45
CA SER A 353 -5.03 10.29 -57.40
C SER A 353 -3.66 10.93 -57.62
N GLN A 354 -2.58 10.30 -57.14
CA GLN A 354 -1.21 10.75 -57.26
C GLN A 354 -0.67 10.44 -58.67
N LEU A 355 -0.92 9.23 -59.16
CA LEU A 355 -0.53 8.81 -60.50
C LEU A 355 -1.19 9.69 -61.57
N ALA A 356 -2.49 10.00 -61.43
CA ALA A 356 -3.20 10.88 -62.35
C ALA A 356 -2.58 12.29 -62.47
N LYS A 357 -1.91 12.80 -61.41
CA LYS A 357 -1.21 14.10 -61.47
C LYS A 357 0.05 14.03 -62.33
N ILE A 358 0.79 12.92 -62.27
CA ILE A 358 1.97 12.70 -63.11
C ILE A 358 1.58 12.40 -64.54
N GLU A 359 0.56 11.57 -64.75
CA GLU A 359 0.01 11.21 -66.07
C GLU A 359 -0.46 12.45 -66.83
N LYS A 360 -1.14 13.39 -66.15
CA LYS A 360 -1.54 14.69 -66.72
C LYS A 360 -0.39 15.71 -66.80
N GLY A 361 0.66 15.50 -66.01
CA GLY A 361 1.78 16.41 -65.86
C GLY A 361 2.97 15.98 -66.71
N ARG A 362 4.10 15.70 -66.04
CA ARG A 362 5.39 15.43 -66.71
C ARG A 362 5.38 14.18 -67.58
N ALA A 363 4.60 13.15 -67.23
CA ALA A 363 4.54 11.92 -68.01
C ALA A 363 3.74 12.09 -69.30
N ALA A 364 2.92 13.14 -69.44
CA ALA A 364 2.21 13.46 -70.68
C ALA A 364 3.15 13.77 -71.87
N LEU A 365 4.44 14.00 -71.62
CA LEU A 365 5.47 14.18 -72.64
C LEU A 365 5.81 12.88 -73.39
N PHE A 366 5.41 11.72 -72.85
CA PHE A 366 5.69 10.41 -73.40
C PHE A 366 4.40 9.71 -73.85
N SER A 367 4.48 8.87 -74.88
CA SER A 367 3.35 8.04 -75.30
C SER A 367 3.00 7.02 -74.20
N PRO A 368 1.71 6.73 -73.91
CA PRO A 368 1.32 5.77 -72.87
C PRO A 368 1.93 4.37 -73.02
N ASP A 369 2.23 3.96 -74.25
CA ASP A 369 2.84 2.67 -74.56
C ASP A 369 4.38 2.67 -74.46
N SER A 370 4.99 3.84 -74.25
CA SER A 370 6.44 3.98 -74.25
C SER A 370 7.08 3.46 -72.97
N GLU A 371 8.32 2.98 -73.10
CA GLU A 371 9.11 2.52 -71.96
C GLU A 371 9.38 3.67 -70.97
N GLN A 372 9.56 4.89 -71.47
CA GLN A 372 9.77 6.09 -70.65
C GLN A 372 8.53 6.42 -69.80
N PHE A 373 7.32 6.26 -70.35
CA PHE A 373 6.08 6.44 -69.58
C PHE A 373 5.97 5.38 -68.48
N ARG A 374 6.25 4.11 -68.81
CA ARG A 374 6.25 3.01 -67.82
C ARG A 374 7.29 3.22 -66.72
N SER A 375 8.49 3.68 -67.08
CA SER A 375 9.55 4.01 -66.12
C SER A 375 9.13 5.15 -65.20
N ALA A 376 8.53 6.22 -65.74
CA ALA A 376 8.06 7.35 -64.94
C ALA A 376 6.98 6.92 -63.91
N ILE A 377 6.06 6.03 -64.30
CA ILE A 377 5.06 5.47 -63.38
C ILE A 377 5.70 4.55 -62.33
N PHE A 378 6.67 3.72 -62.74
CA PHE A 378 7.42 2.86 -61.80
C PHE A 378 8.18 3.69 -60.75
N ASP A 379 8.89 4.72 -61.18
CA ASP A 379 9.65 5.59 -60.27
C ASP A 379 8.75 6.33 -59.30
N GLU A 380 7.56 6.77 -59.74
CA GLU A 380 6.59 7.40 -58.85
C GLU A 380 5.98 6.41 -57.86
N LEU A 381 5.61 5.20 -58.30
CA LEU A 381 5.14 4.15 -57.38
C LEU A 381 6.19 3.86 -56.32
N ARG A 382 7.45 3.65 -56.72
CA ARG A 382 8.57 3.43 -55.80
C ARG A 382 8.74 4.58 -54.80
N ARG A 383 8.59 5.84 -55.27
CA ARG A 383 8.66 7.02 -54.42
C ARG A 383 7.51 7.05 -53.40
N LEU A 384 6.28 6.81 -53.84
CA LEU A 384 5.09 6.80 -52.99
C LEU A 384 5.16 5.70 -51.93
N GLU A 385 5.60 4.50 -52.30
CA GLU A 385 5.77 3.38 -51.36
C GLU A 385 6.89 3.63 -50.34
N SER A 386 7.89 4.44 -50.68
CA SER A 386 8.94 4.85 -49.72
C SER A 386 8.50 5.95 -48.74
N ASP A 387 7.43 6.68 -49.06
CA ASP A 387 6.86 7.74 -48.22
C ASP A 387 5.73 7.17 -47.36
N ARG A 388 6.05 6.89 -46.08
CA ARG A 388 5.10 6.32 -45.12
C ARG A 388 3.86 7.18 -44.92
N LEU A 389 4.01 8.51 -44.95
CA LEU A 389 2.90 9.42 -44.70
C LEU A 389 1.94 9.42 -45.89
N GLU A 390 2.46 9.50 -47.11
CA GLU A 390 1.64 9.43 -48.32
C GLU A 390 1.00 8.05 -48.48
N THR A 391 1.72 6.98 -48.14
CA THR A 391 1.16 5.62 -48.08
C THR A 391 -0.01 5.56 -47.10
N ALA A 392 0.15 6.01 -45.86
CA ALA A 392 -0.93 6.02 -44.87
C ALA A 392 -2.15 6.85 -45.33
N LYS A 393 -1.92 8.03 -45.92
CA LYS A 393 -3.01 8.84 -46.51
C LYS A 393 -3.76 8.09 -47.61
N ALA A 394 -3.04 7.41 -48.51
CA ALA A 394 -3.64 6.64 -49.59
C ALA A 394 -4.50 5.47 -49.06
N TYR A 395 -4.01 4.74 -48.06
CA TYR A 395 -4.78 3.68 -47.40
C TYR A 395 -6.05 4.24 -46.73
N ILE A 396 -5.92 5.36 -46.01
CA ILE A 396 -7.07 5.98 -45.33
C ILE A 396 -8.13 6.45 -46.33
N ALA A 397 -7.70 7.08 -47.43
CA ALA A 397 -8.58 7.52 -48.49
C ALA A 397 -9.34 6.32 -49.11
N HIS A 398 -8.59 5.31 -49.58
CA HIS A 398 -9.15 4.19 -50.33
C HIS A 398 -10.08 3.28 -49.50
N PHE A 399 -9.72 2.98 -48.25
CA PHE A 399 -10.48 2.03 -47.43
C PHE A 399 -11.57 2.67 -46.57
N PHE A 400 -11.49 3.98 -46.31
CA PHE A 400 -12.44 4.66 -45.43
C PHE A 400 -13.11 5.86 -46.12
N ALA A 401 -12.36 6.88 -46.52
CA ALA A 401 -12.94 8.14 -47.02
C ALA A 401 -13.77 7.95 -48.30
N ASP A 402 -13.24 7.21 -49.28
CA ASP A 402 -13.91 6.91 -50.56
C ASP A 402 -15.16 6.04 -50.37
N ARG A 403 -15.25 5.34 -49.23
CA ARG A 403 -16.41 4.54 -48.83
C ARG A 403 -17.39 5.32 -47.95
N GLY A 404 -17.20 6.63 -47.81
CA GLY A 404 -18.03 7.51 -46.98
C GLY A 404 -17.90 7.24 -45.48
N LYS A 405 -16.82 6.58 -45.03
CA LYS A 405 -16.60 6.26 -43.62
C LYS A 405 -15.58 7.20 -42.99
N GLN A 406 -15.93 7.79 -41.86
CA GLN A 406 -14.99 8.54 -41.04
C GLN A 406 -14.11 7.57 -40.23
N LEU A 407 -12.79 7.67 -40.39
CA LEU A 407 -11.84 6.87 -39.62
C LEU A 407 -11.68 7.44 -38.19
N VAL A 408 -11.83 6.57 -37.20
CA VAL A 408 -11.54 6.81 -35.80
C VAL A 408 -10.32 5.96 -35.40
N VAL A 409 -9.26 6.62 -34.94
CA VAL A 409 -8.03 5.99 -34.47
C VAL A 409 -7.95 6.07 -32.95
N VAL A 410 -7.90 4.93 -32.27
CA VAL A 410 -7.70 4.84 -30.83
C VAL A 410 -6.23 4.59 -30.55
N LEU A 411 -5.59 5.50 -29.81
CA LEU A 411 -4.22 5.35 -29.34
C LEU A 411 -4.22 4.69 -27.96
N ASP A 412 -4.47 3.39 -27.91
CA ASP A 412 -4.75 2.65 -26.67
C ASP A 412 -3.49 2.43 -25.80
N ASN A 413 -3.69 2.26 -24.49
CA ASN A 413 -2.64 2.08 -23.48
C ASN A 413 -1.65 3.25 -23.31
N CYS A 414 -1.92 4.44 -23.86
CA CYS A 414 -1.13 5.65 -23.57
C CYS A 414 -1.05 5.91 -22.04
N ASP A 415 -2.15 5.70 -21.33
CA ASP A 415 -2.26 5.87 -19.88
C ASP A 415 -1.41 4.89 -19.04
N LYS A 416 -0.78 3.88 -19.64
CA LYS A 416 0.16 2.98 -18.94
C LYS A 416 1.60 3.49 -18.94
N ARG A 417 1.92 4.49 -19.76
CA ARG A 417 3.28 5.02 -19.91
C ARG A 417 3.63 6.08 -18.87
N GLY A 418 4.91 6.46 -18.83
CA GLY A 418 5.39 7.57 -18.01
C GLY A 418 4.71 8.89 -18.37
N ARG A 419 4.92 9.92 -17.55
CA ARG A 419 4.35 11.25 -17.78
C ARG A 419 4.83 11.84 -19.11
N ASP A 420 6.14 11.88 -19.32
CA ASP A 420 6.74 12.51 -20.51
C ASP A 420 6.34 11.78 -21.79
N ASP A 421 6.22 10.45 -21.72
CA ASP A 421 5.70 9.63 -22.81
C ASP A 421 4.23 9.95 -23.13
N GLN A 422 3.39 10.19 -22.13
CA GLN A 422 1.98 10.57 -22.35
C GLN A 422 1.87 11.92 -23.05
N LEU A 423 2.73 12.88 -22.70
CA LEU A 423 2.81 14.19 -23.38
C LEU A 423 3.30 14.01 -24.83
N LEU A 424 4.32 13.17 -25.06
CA LEU A 424 4.76 12.82 -26.41
C LEU A 424 3.64 12.17 -27.24
N MET A 425 2.83 11.28 -26.65
CA MET A 425 1.70 10.68 -27.36
C MET A 425 0.63 11.70 -27.73
N PHE A 426 0.48 12.76 -26.93
CA PHE A 426 -0.38 13.87 -27.28
C PHE A 426 0.16 14.66 -28.50
N ASP A 427 1.47 14.90 -28.56
CA ASP A 427 2.10 15.53 -29.74
C ASP A 427 1.88 14.68 -30.99
N VAL A 428 2.09 13.36 -30.88
CA VAL A 428 1.86 12.41 -31.97
C VAL A 428 0.39 12.43 -32.40
N ALA A 429 -0.54 12.42 -31.46
CA ALA A 429 -1.98 12.54 -31.76
C ALA A 429 -2.29 13.85 -32.51
N SER A 430 -1.78 14.98 -32.03
CA SER A 430 -2.00 16.29 -32.66
C SER A 430 -1.42 16.36 -34.07
N TRP A 431 -0.26 15.73 -34.29
CA TRP A 431 0.35 15.61 -35.60
C TRP A 431 -0.49 14.74 -36.55
N LEU A 432 -0.97 13.57 -36.10
CA LEU A 432 -1.84 12.71 -36.90
C LEU A 432 -3.14 13.42 -37.29
N LYS A 433 -3.77 14.12 -36.34
CA LYS A 433 -4.97 14.94 -36.57
C LYS A 433 -4.76 15.98 -37.69
N SER A 434 -3.59 16.59 -37.73
CA SER A 434 -3.26 17.66 -38.69
C SER A 434 -2.89 17.13 -40.07
N ASN A 435 -2.39 15.90 -40.17
CA ASN A 435 -1.85 15.34 -41.41
C ASN A 435 -2.73 14.26 -42.06
N LEU A 436 -3.63 13.64 -41.30
CA LEU A 436 -4.48 12.53 -41.76
C LEU A 436 -5.96 12.88 -41.63
N SER A 437 -6.81 12.29 -42.47
CA SER A 437 -8.25 12.44 -42.40
C SER A 437 -8.86 11.48 -41.35
N CYS A 438 -8.62 11.72 -40.07
CA CYS A 438 -9.09 10.86 -38.99
C CYS A 438 -9.47 11.62 -37.71
N THR A 439 -10.33 11.00 -36.90
CA THR A 439 -10.63 11.42 -35.54
C THR A 439 -9.82 10.58 -34.56
N ILE A 440 -9.21 11.19 -33.56
CA ILE A 440 -8.34 10.48 -32.60
C ILE A 440 -9.02 10.36 -31.25
N PHE A 441 -9.02 9.16 -30.68
CA PHE A 441 -9.33 8.92 -29.29
C PHE A 441 -8.02 8.66 -28.53
N LEU A 442 -7.70 9.54 -27.59
CA LEU A 442 -6.50 9.45 -26.77
C LEU A 442 -6.88 9.24 -25.29
N PRO A 443 -6.79 8.00 -24.77
CA PRO A 443 -6.92 7.71 -23.35
C PRO A 443 -5.75 8.30 -22.56
N LEU A 444 -6.04 9.08 -21.51
CA LEU A 444 -5.05 9.69 -20.63
C LEU A 444 -5.38 9.43 -19.16
N ARG A 445 -4.38 9.56 -18.29
CA ARG A 445 -4.62 9.62 -16.84
C ARG A 445 -5.31 10.92 -16.47
N ASP A 446 -6.19 10.85 -15.48
CA ASP A 446 -6.83 12.02 -14.88
C ASP A 446 -5.80 13.00 -14.30
N THR A 447 -4.76 12.49 -13.63
CA THR A 447 -3.68 13.32 -13.06
C THR A 447 -2.86 14.05 -14.12
N THR A 448 -2.47 13.37 -15.21
CA THR A 448 -1.71 14.00 -16.31
C THR A 448 -2.52 15.14 -16.94
N TYR A 449 -3.82 14.93 -17.15
CA TYR A 449 -4.68 15.98 -17.68
C TYR A 449 -4.82 17.16 -16.71
N ASP A 450 -5.03 16.90 -15.42
CA ASP A 450 -5.25 17.96 -14.42
C ASP A 450 -4.05 18.90 -14.29
N GLN A 451 -2.83 18.33 -14.25
CA GLN A 451 -1.59 19.09 -14.10
C GLN A 451 -1.24 19.92 -15.34
N TYR A 452 -1.51 19.39 -16.55
CA TYR A 452 -1.01 19.97 -17.80
C TYR A 452 -2.09 20.56 -18.70
N ARG A 453 -3.38 20.57 -18.32
CA ARG A 453 -4.47 21.15 -19.13
C ARG A 453 -4.28 22.62 -19.53
N ALA A 454 -3.44 23.35 -18.81
CA ALA A 454 -3.13 24.76 -19.06
C ALA A 454 -1.76 24.97 -19.71
N GLN A 455 -1.03 23.90 -20.04
CA GLN A 455 0.30 23.93 -20.62
C GLN A 455 0.29 23.24 -22.00
N PRO A 456 1.14 23.68 -22.94
CA PRO A 456 1.38 22.93 -24.16
C PRO A 456 1.83 21.50 -23.85
N PRO A 457 1.36 20.49 -24.59
CA PRO A 457 0.49 20.60 -25.77
C PRO A 457 -1.03 20.54 -25.47
N LEU A 458 -1.42 20.29 -24.21
CA LEU A 458 -2.80 20.02 -23.77
C LEU A 458 -3.72 21.27 -23.67
N ASP A 459 -3.13 22.46 -23.64
CA ASP A 459 -3.83 23.76 -23.62
C ASP A 459 -4.74 24.00 -24.84
N THR A 460 -4.44 23.36 -25.96
CA THR A 460 -5.20 23.46 -27.22
C THR A 460 -6.51 22.65 -27.25
N VAL A 461 -6.79 21.85 -26.21
CA VAL A 461 -7.91 20.90 -26.23
C VAL A 461 -9.24 21.58 -25.92
N ILE A 462 -10.23 21.35 -26.80
CA ILE A 462 -11.60 21.80 -26.59
C ILE A 462 -12.22 21.02 -25.43
N LYS A 463 -12.65 21.71 -24.36
CA LYS A 463 -13.27 21.10 -23.16
C LYS A 463 -14.42 20.14 -23.48
N ASP A 464 -15.20 20.44 -24.51
CA ASP A 464 -16.34 19.63 -24.96
C ASP A 464 -15.95 18.26 -25.55
N LEU A 465 -14.67 18.05 -25.85
CA LEU A 465 -14.09 16.80 -26.36
C LEU A 465 -13.31 16.02 -25.29
N VAL A 466 -13.40 16.44 -24.02
CA VAL A 466 -12.76 15.76 -22.88
C VAL A 466 -13.82 15.00 -22.09
N PHE A 467 -13.74 13.67 -22.15
CA PHE A 467 -14.69 12.77 -21.50
C PHE A 467 -14.06 12.06 -20.32
N ARG A 468 -14.74 12.07 -19.16
CA ARG A 468 -14.30 11.34 -17.97
C ARG A 468 -15.03 10.02 -17.80
N ILE A 469 -14.27 8.96 -17.53
CA ILE A 469 -14.79 7.65 -17.09
C ILE A 469 -14.53 7.47 -15.60
N ASP A 470 -15.61 7.23 -14.86
CA ASP A 470 -15.53 6.80 -13.47
C ASP A 470 -15.42 5.27 -13.39
N PRO A 471 -14.63 4.70 -12.45
CA PRO A 471 -14.53 3.26 -12.31
C PRO A 471 -15.91 2.63 -12.00
N PRO A 472 -16.26 1.49 -12.63
CA PRO A 472 -17.44 0.72 -12.25
C PRO A 472 -17.25 0.10 -10.86
N LEU A 473 -18.35 -0.35 -10.25
CA LEU A 473 -18.27 -1.06 -8.97
C LEU A 473 -17.60 -2.42 -9.19
N LEU A 474 -16.53 -2.70 -8.43
CA LEU A 474 -15.74 -3.93 -8.60
C LEU A 474 -16.60 -5.19 -8.47
N GLU A 475 -17.47 -5.23 -7.47
CA GLU A 475 -18.43 -6.34 -7.24
C GLU A 475 -19.28 -6.62 -8.49
N GLN A 476 -19.78 -5.57 -9.15
CA GLN A 476 -20.60 -5.71 -10.37
C GLN A 476 -19.79 -6.28 -11.53
N VAL A 477 -18.54 -5.84 -11.69
CA VAL A 477 -17.64 -6.37 -12.73
C VAL A 477 -17.36 -7.84 -12.48
N ILE A 478 -17.03 -8.22 -11.25
CA ILE A 478 -16.76 -9.62 -10.90
C ILE A 478 -17.99 -10.49 -11.12
N HIS A 479 -19.18 -10.04 -10.72
CA HIS A 479 -20.43 -10.78 -10.94
C HIS A 479 -20.76 -10.92 -12.44
N ALA A 480 -20.56 -9.87 -13.24
CA ALA A 480 -20.76 -9.93 -14.69
C ALA A 480 -19.79 -10.91 -15.36
N ARG A 481 -18.51 -10.91 -14.95
CA ARG A 481 -17.50 -11.86 -15.42
C ARG A 481 -17.82 -13.29 -15.01
N LEU A 482 -18.20 -13.52 -13.75
CA LEU A 482 -18.63 -14.84 -13.27
C LEU A 482 -19.83 -15.36 -14.06
N LYS A 483 -20.86 -14.54 -14.28
CA LYS A 483 -22.04 -14.94 -15.07
C LYS A 483 -21.67 -15.30 -16.51
N TYR A 484 -20.69 -14.60 -17.10
CA TYR A 484 -20.19 -14.97 -18.42
C TYR A 484 -19.40 -16.28 -18.39
N ALA A 485 -18.49 -16.46 -17.44
CA ALA A 485 -17.75 -17.71 -17.25
C ALA A 485 -18.68 -18.91 -17.07
N LEU A 486 -19.74 -18.80 -16.26
CA LEU A 486 -20.72 -19.88 -16.06
C LEU A 486 -21.47 -20.26 -17.33
N ARG A 487 -21.80 -19.28 -18.20
CA ARG A 487 -22.41 -19.56 -19.50
C ARG A 487 -21.42 -20.29 -20.41
N ASP A 488 -20.18 -19.82 -20.47
CA ASP A 488 -19.12 -20.43 -21.28
C ASP A 488 -18.83 -21.88 -20.85
N ILE A 489 -18.76 -22.12 -19.53
CA ILE A 489 -18.65 -23.44 -18.91
C ILE A 489 -19.79 -24.37 -19.35
N SER A 490 -21.04 -23.86 -19.34
CA SER A 490 -22.22 -24.67 -19.71
C SER A 490 -22.26 -25.03 -21.20
N SER A 491 -21.64 -24.23 -22.06
CA SER A 491 -21.56 -24.48 -23.51
C SER A 491 -20.36 -25.33 -23.93
N ASN A 492 -19.40 -25.57 -23.04
CA ASN A 492 -18.15 -26.25 -23.36
C ASN A 492 -18.22 -27.74 -23.01
N GLY A 493 -18.22 -28.60 -24.05
CA GLY A 493 -18.27 -30.06 -23.89
C GLY A 493 -16.93 -30.73 -23.56
N ARG A 494 -15.81 -29.98 -23.50
CA ARG A 494 -14.49 -30.56 -23.18
C ARG A 494 -14.41 -30.90 -21.70
N SER A 495 -13.82 -32.03 -21.33
CA SER A 495 -13.62 -32.36 -19.92
C SER A 495 -12.53 -31.50 -19.27
N PHE A 496 -12.69 -31.23 -17.97
CA PHE A 496 -11.71 -30.49 -17.16
C PHE A 496 -10.95 -31.47 -16.28
N SER A 497 -9.63 -31.30 -16.18
CA SER A 497 -8.80 -32.16 -15.34
C SER A 497 -7.77 -31.34 -14.57
N TYR A 498 -7.41 -31.81 -13.39
CA TYR A 498 -6.37 -31.21 -12.55
C TYR A 498 -5.52 -32.29 -11.88
N VAL A 499 -4.35 -31.89 -11.37
CA VAL A 499 -3.38 -32.81 -10.75
C VAL A 499 -3.38 -32.60 -9.23
N VAL A 500 -3.46 -33.69 -8.48
CA VAL A 500 -3.29 -33.69 -7.02
C VAL A 500 -1.82 -33.90 -6.63
N SER A 501 -1.49 -33.62 -5.38
CA SER A 501 -0.12 -33.64 -4.82
C SER A 501 0.62 -34.96 -5.01
N ASN A 502 -0.08 -36.10 -5.10
CA ASN A 502 0.51 -37.41 -5.39
C ASN A 502 0.73 -37.69 -6.89
N GLY A 503 0.49 -36.71 -7.77
CA GLY A 503 0.66 -36.80 -9.22
C GLY A 503 -0.53 -37.40 -9.97
N MET A 504 -1.59 -37.85 -9.28
CA MET A 504 -2.79 -38.36 -9.95
C MET A 504 -3.55 -37.25 -10.68
N ARG A 505 -4.00 -37.55 -11.90
CA ARG A 505 -4.85 -36.68 -12.69
C ARG A 505 -6.32 -37.02 -12.42
N ILE A 506 -7.09 -36.04 -11.94
CA ILE A 506 -8.51 -36.18 -11.67
C ILE A 506 -9.29 -35.44 -12.75
N GLU A 507 -10.21 -36.14 -13.40
CA GLU A 507 -11.19 -35.57 -14.33
C GLU A 507 -12.46 -35.18 -13.56
N CYS A 508 -13.05 -34.04 -13.92
CA CYS A 508 -14.25 -33.54 -13.27
C CYS A 508 -15.23 -32.90 -14.26
N LYS A 509 -16.49 -32.82 -13.83
CA LYS A 509 -17.56 -32.25 -14.63
C LYS A 509 -17.47 -30.72 -14.69
N ARG A 510 -17.96 -30.13 -15.77
CA ARG A 510 -17.91 -28.67 -15.97
C ARG A 510 -18.73 -27.90 -14.95
N GLU A 511 -19.84 -28.47 -14.48
CA GLU A 511 -20.66 -27.87 -13.43
C GLU A 511 -19.88 -27.70 -12.12
N GLU A 512 -18.93 -28.58 -11.83
CA GLU A 512 -18.08 -28.51 -10.64
C GLU A 512 -17.08 -27.34 -10.71
N VAL A 513 -16.57 -27.03 -11.90
CA VAL A 513 -15.74 -25.83 -12.17
C VAL A 513 -16.55 -24.57 -11.90
N GLY A 514 -17.80 -24.54 -12.37
CA GLY A 514 -18.74 -23.44 -12.09
C GLY A 514 -19.04 -23.28 -10.60
N GLY A 515 -19.25 -24.40 -9.90
CA GLY A 515 -19.43 -24.43 -8.45
C GLY A 515 -18.22 -23.86 -7.69
N TYR A 516 -17.00 -24.17 -8.14
CA TYR A 516 -15.77 -23.63 -7.56
C TYR A 516 -15.67 -22.11 -7.68
N LEU A 517 -15.85 -21.58 -8.88
CA LEU A 517 -15.84 -20.13 -9.11
C LEU A 517 -16.94 -19.42 -8.31
N LYS A 518 -18.15 -19.99 -8.26
CA LYS A 518 -19.27 -19.46 -7.47
C LYS A 518 -18.94 -19.42 -5.99
N SER A 519 -18.36 -20.47 -5.42
CA SER A 519 -17.99 -20.55 -4.00
C SER A 519 -16.95 -19.49 -3.63
N ILE A 520 -15.92 -19.31 -4.46
CA ILE A 520 -14.88 -18.29 -4.24
C ILE A 520 -15.47 -16.89 -4.25
N VAL A 521 -16.19 -16.52 -5.31
CA VAL A 521 -16.78 -15.18 -5.42
C VAL A 521 -17.75 -14.92 -4.27
N SER A 522 -18.57 -15.92 -3.91
CA SER A 522 -19.49 -15.81 -2.78
C SER A 522 -18.76 -15.61 -1.45
N SER A 523 -17.68 -16.36 -1.21
CA SER A 523 -16.87 -16.25 0.01
C SER A 523 -16.21 -14.88 0.16
N LEU A 524 -15.80 -14.27 -0.96
CA LEU A 524 -15.14 -12.96 -0.99
C LEU A 524 -16.10 -11.76 -0.93
N PHE A 525 -17.28 -11.85 -1.55
CA PHE A 525 -18.17 -10.69 -1.74
C PHE A 525 -19.45 -10.71 -0.90
N GLN A 526 -19.92 -11.87 -0.42
CA GLN A 526 -21.08 -11.91 0.50
C GLN A 526 -20.72 -11.45 1.90
N ASP A 527 -19.47 -11.64 2.32
CA ASP A 527 -18.98 -11.12 3.59
C ASP A 527 -18.63 -9.63 3.45
N GLY A 528 -19.32 -8.79 4.24
CA GLY A 528 -19.15 -7.34 4.17
C GLY A 528 -17.74 -6.87 4.54
N PHE A 529 -17.00 -7.63 5.34
CA PHE A 529 -15.61 -7.31 5.68
C PHE A 529 -14.68 -7.62 4.51
N PHE A 530 -14.69 -8.85 3.97
CA PHE A 530 -13.82 -9.21 2.83
C PHE A 530 -14.12 -8.39 1.59
N ARG A 531 -15.41 -8.12 1.31
CA ARG A 531 -15.80 -7.22 0.23
C ARG A 531 -15.16 -5.85 0.37
N ARG A 532 -15.19 -5.26 1.58
CA ARG A 532 -14.55 -3.96 1.83
C ARG A 532 -13.03 -4.03 1.68
N VAL A 533 -12.39 -5.09 2.18
CA VAL A 533 -10.94 -5.30 2.06
C VAL A 533 -10.53 -5.33 0.58
N ILE A 534 -11.14 -6.20 -0.22
CA ILE A 534 -10.79 -6.35 -1.64
C ILE A 534 -11.09 -5.06 -2.43
N THR A 535 -12.23 -4.43 -2.16
CA THR A 535 -12.63 -3.18 -2.84
C THR A 535 -11.69 -2.03 -2.49
N GLY A 536 -11.27 -1.91 -1.22
CA GLY A 536 -10.31 -0.88 -0.81
C GLY A 536 -8.90 -1.13 -1.32
N LEU A 537 -8.42 -2.38 -1.33
CA LEU A 537 -7.12 -2.76 -1.89
C LEU A 537 -7.06 -2.58 -3.42
N ALA A 538 -8.16 -2.82 -4.13
CA ALA A 538 -8.26 -2.55 -5.56
C ALA A 538 -8.37 -1.05 -5.85
N GLY A 539 -8.98 -0.28 -4.95
CA GLY A 539 -9.20 1.15 -5.09
C GLY A 539 -9.96 1.46 -6.38
N ARG A 540 -9.34 2.25 -7.27
CA ARG A 540 -9.91 2.59 -8.60
C ARG A 540 -9.51 1.64 -9.72
N ASN A 541 -8.63 0.69 -9.43
CA ASN A 541 -8.08 -0.21 -10.41
C ASN A 541 -8.86 -1.53 -10.38
N VAL A 542 -9.86 -1.63 -11.25
CA VAL A 542 -10.69 -2.84 -11.36
C VAL A 542 -9.85 -4.05 -11.78
N ARG A 543 -8.79 -3.85 -12.57
CA ARG A 543 -7.88 -4.93 -12.97
C ARG A 543 -7.20 -5.56 -11.75
N ARG A 544 -6.70 -4.75 -10.81
CA ARG A 544 -6.13 -5.23 -9.54
C ARG A 544 -7.14 -6.04 -8.72
N GLY A 545 -8.40 -5.62 -8.70
CA GLY A 545 -9.48 -6.37 -8.04
C GLY A 545 -9.72 -7.75 -8.68
N LEU A 546 -9.65 -7.85 -10.02
CA LEU A 546 -9.77 -9.13 -10.73
C LEU A 546 -8.53 -10.03 -10.51
N GLU A 547 -7.33 -9.44 -10.47
CA GLU A 547 -6.08 -10.15 -10.14
C GLU A 547 -6.15 -10.77 -8.74
N ILE A 548 -6.63 -10.03 -7.72
CA ILE A 548 -6.83 -10.56 -6.36
C ILE A 548 -7.74 -11.81 -6.36
N VAL A 549 -8.83 -11.80 -7.16
CA VAL A 549 -9.74 -12.96 -7.27
C VAL A 549 -9.06 -14.15 -7.93
N LEU A 550 -8.30 -13.93 -9.01
CA LEU A 550 -7.53 -15.00 -9.68
C LEU A 550 -6.45 -15.58 -8.77
N ASP A 551 -5.74 -14.73 -8.04
CA ASP A 551 -4.72 -15.14 -7.07
C ASP A 551 -5.34 -15.94 -5.92
N PHE A 552 -6.57 -15.59 -5.52
CA PHE A 552 -7.33 -16.38 -4.56
C PHE A 552 -7.67 -17.76 -5.12
N CYS A 553 -8.12 -17.85 -6.38
CA CYS A 553 -8.44 -19.12 -7.05
C CYS A 553 -7.27 -20.10 -7.04
N LYS A 554 -6.05 -19.63 -7.34
CA LYS A 554 -4.84 -20.47 -7.43
C LYS A 554 -4.12 -20.70 -6.11
N SER A 555 -4.60 -20.12 -5.00
CA SER A 555 -3.92 -20.20 -3.71
C SER A 555 -3.74 -21.64 -3.21
N GLY A 556 -2.52 -22.04 -2.86
CA GLY A 556 -2.23 -23.36 -2.30
C GLY A 556 -2.82 -23.63 -0.93
N TYR A 557 -3.30 -22.59 -0.24
CA TYR A 557 -4.06 -22.75 1.00
C TYR A 557 -5.42 -23.43 0.78
N ILE A 558 -5.98 -23.33 -0.43
CA ILE A 558 -7.15 -24.11 -0.84
C ILE A 558 -6.68 -25.52 -1.21
N ASN A 559 -6.51 -26.35 -0.20
CA ASN A 559 -6.03 -27.72 -0.37
C ASN A 559 -7.07 -28.63 -1.03
N GLU A 560 -6.65 -29.85 -1.38
CA GLU A 560 -7.49 -30.84 -2.05
C GLU A 560 -8.77 -31.19 -1.28
N SER A 561 -8.71 -31.21 0.06
CA SER A 561 -9.88 -31.48 0.89
C SER A 561 -10.92 -30.36 0.77
N GLU A 562 -10.47 -29.12 0.67
CA GLU A 562 -11.34 -27.96 0.52
C GLU A 562 -11.93 -27.90 -0.90
N ILE A 563 -11.10 -28.17 -1.92
CA ILE A 563 -11.57 -28.30 -3.31
C ILE A 563 -12.66 -29.37 -3.41
N LEU A 564 -12.47 -30.53 -2.76
CA LEU A 564 -13.45 -31.61 -2.77
C LEU A 564 -14.77 -31.20 -2.13
N LYS A 565 -14.76 -30.48 -0.99
CA LYS A 565 -15.99 -29.96 -0.35
C LYS A 565 -16.73 -28.96 -1.23
N ILE A 566 -16.00 -28.07 -1.91
CA ILE A 566 -16.58 -27.09 -2.83
C ILE A 566 -17.25 -27.80 -4.00
N ARG A 567 -16.58 -28.80 -4.58
CA ARG A 567 -17.11 -29.59 -5.69
C ARG A 567 -18.33 -30.43 -5.29
N SER A 568 -18.27 -31.13 -4.15
CA SER A 568 -19.36 -32.00 -3.69
C SER A 568 -20.63 -31.24 -3.32
N SER A 569 -20.49 -29.98 -2.91
CA SER A 569 -21.60 -29.08 -2.59
C SER A 569 -22.07 -28.23 -3.78
N LEU A 570 -21.51 -28.43 -4.98
CA LEU A 570 -21.78 -27.61 -6.17
C LEU A 570 -21.66 -26.09 -5.91
N GLY A 571 -20.70 -25.70 -5.06
CA GLY A 571 -20.40 -24.33 -4.73
C GLY A 571 -21.20 -23.70 -3.58
N GLU A 572 -22.06 -24.47 -2.90
CA GLU A 572 -22.77 -24.00 -1.70
C GLU A 572 -21.89 -23.98 -0.44
N HIS A 573 -20.79 -24.76 -0.44
CA HIS A 573 -19.79 -24.69 0.63
C HIS A 573 -19.11 -23.31 0.63
N LYS A 574 -19.17 -22.62 1.78
CA LYS A 574 -18.48 -21.35 2.00
C LYS A 574 -17.09 -21.62 2.57
N ILE A 575 -16.08 -21.02 1.95
CA ILE A 575 -14.69 -21.12 2.43
C ILE A 575 -14.62 -20.45 3.81
N PRO A 576 -14.01 -21.10 4.82
CA PRO A 576 -13.92 -20.55 6.17
C PRO A 576 -13.23 -19.18 6.21
N ASN A 577 -13.78 -18.24 6.99
CA ASN A 577 -13.27 -16.86 7.06
C ASN A 577 -11.78 -16.76 7.46
N HIS A 578 -11.29 -17.64 8.34
CA HIS A 578 -9.85 -17.66 8.70
C HIS A 578 -8.97 -18.05 7.52
N LEU A 579 -9.45 -18.96 6.65
CA LEU A 579 -8.74 -19.36 5.43
C LEU A 579 -8.75 -18.24 4.39
N VAL A 580 -9.90 -17.56 4.21
CA VAL A 580 -9.98 -16.37 3.34
C VAL A 580 -9.00 -15.28 3.81
N SER A 581 -8.97 -15.01 5.11
CA SER A 581 -8.04 -14.03 5.70
C SER A 581 -6.60 -14.43 5.47
N LYS A 582 -6.24 -15.70 5.70
CA LYS A 582 -4.89 -16.22 5.48
C LYS A 582 -4.41 -16.00 4.04
N ILE A 583 -5.27 -16.30 3.06
CA ILE A 583 -4.96 -16.11 1.64
C ILE A 583 -4.74 -14.64 1.31
N LEU A 584 -5.64 -13.75 1.75
CA LEU A 584 -5.52 -12.31 1.48
C LEU A 584 -4.30 -11.67 2.17
N LEU A 585 -3.97 -12.12 3.39
CA LEU A 585 -2.90 -11.53 4.19
C LEU A 585 -1.50 -12.07 3.84
N LYS A 586 -1.37 -13.38 3.59
CA LYS A 586 -0.06 -14.02 3.35
C LYS A 586 0.27 -14.20 1.86
N GLY A 587 -0.72 -14.12 0.98
CA GLY A 587 -0.54 -14.42 -0.44
C GLY A 587 -0.03 -15.84 -0.62
N GLN A 588 1.16 -15.98 -1.22
CA GLN A 588 1.81 -17.27 -1.47
C GLN A 588 2.84 -17.67 -0.38
N ARG A 589 3.14 -16.81 0.59
CA ARG A 589 4.14 -17.13 1.62
C ARG A 589 3.53 -18.01 2.71
N ARG A 590 4.29 -18.99 3.22
CA ARG A 590 3.89 -19.81 4.40
C ARG A 590 3.72 -18.95 5.65
N TYR A 591 4.68 -18.05 5.86
CA TYR A 591 4.72 -17.08 6.95
C TYR A 591 4.63 -15.67 6.39
N TYR A 592 3.98 -14.78 7.13
CA TYR A 592 3.77 -13.41 6.67
C TYR A 592 5.09 -12.64 6.50
N SER A 593 5.11 -11.77 5.49
CA SER A 593 6.19 -10.81 5.24
C SER A 593 5.59 -9.52 4.72
N ASP A 594 5.89 -8.41 5.39
CA ASP A 594 5.41 -7.07 5.02
C ASP A 594 5.84 -6.67 3.60
N ALA A 595 7.06 -7.06 3.20
CA ALA A 595 7.59 -6.77 1.88
C ALA A 595 6.81 -7.48 0.76
N ALA A 596 6.44 -8.75 0.96
CA ALA A 596 5.79 -9.56 -0.06
C ALA A 596 4.26 -9.44 -0.09
N SER A 597 3.63 -9.01 1.01
CA SER A 597 2.16 -8.93 1.09
C SER A 597 1.61 -7.64 0.47
N SER A 598 0.43 -7.76 -0.15
CA SER A 598 -0.38 -6.60 -0.56
C SER A 598 -1.07 -5.91 0.61
N VAL A 599 -1.23 -6.62 1.74
CA VAL A 599 -1.75 -6.07 2.99
C VAL A 599 -0.58 -5.82 3.94
N LYS A 600 -0.30 -4.54 4.21
CA LYS A 600 0.86 -4.10 4.97
C LYS A 600 0.66 -4.23 6.48
N ASN A 601 1.77 -4.47 7.16
CA ASN A 601 1.88 -4.50 8.60
C ASN A 601 1.94 -3.06 9.11
N LEU A 602 0.89 -2.60 9.79
CA LEU A 602 0.88 -1.26 10.39
C LEU A 602 1.77 -1.14 11.62
N PHE A 603 2.29 -2.27 12.12
CA PHE A 603 3.24 -2.37 13.23
C PHE A 603 4.66 -2.68 12.76
N SER A 604 4.94 -2.46 11.47
CA SER A 604 6.27 -2.63 10.91
C SER A 604 7.24 -1.62 11.52
N SER A 605 8.47 -2.06 11.76
CA SER A 605 9.59 -1.28 12.28
C SER A 605 10.90 -1.86 11.75
N SER A 606 11.99 -1.08 11.78
CA SER A 606 13.30 -1.54 11.27
C SER A 606 14.30 -1.79 12.39
N HIS A 607 15.24 -2.70 12.13
CA HIS A 607 16.46 -2.85 12.92
C HIS A 607 17.46 -1.71 12.72
N ASP A 608 17.30 -0.93 11.64
CA ASP A 608 18.16 0.23 11.37
C ASP A 608 17.87 1.39 12.31
N ASP A 609 16.71 1.39 12.96
CA ASP A 609 16.39 2.38 13.98
C ASP A 609 17.12 2.06 15.27
N HIS A 610 17.69 3.08 15.93
CA HIS A 610 18.26 2.93 17.28
C HIS A 610 17.26 2.33 18.27
N GLN A 611 15.98 2.62 18.05
CA GLN A 611 14.85 2.07 18.78
C GLN A 611 13.71 1.79 17.79
N PRO A 612 13.42 0.52 17.46
CA PRO A 612 12.32 0.15 16.57
C PRO A 612 10.98 0.66 17.10
N ASN A 613 10.27 1.46 16.29
CA ASN A 613 8.98 2.06 16.66
C ASN A 613 7.83 1.48 15.82
N PRO A 614 6.94 0.66 16.41
CA PRO A 614 5.85 0.01 15.68
C PRO A 614 4.63 0.92 15.45
N PHE A 615 4.66 2.21 15.82
CA PHE A 615 3.49 3.10 15.77
C PHE A 615 3.50 4.10 14.61
N VAL A 616 4.56 4.14 13.80
CA VAL A 616 4.73 5.18 12.78
C VAL A 616 3.65 5.11 11.70
N ARG A 617 3.42 3.93 11.09
CA ARG A 617 2.44 3.76 10.01
C ARG A 617 1.01 4.04 10.48
N ILE A 618 0.64 3.57 11.66
CA ILE A 618 -0.69 3.83 12.24
C ILE A 618 -0.88 5.32 12.56
N ALA A 619 0.14 6.00 13.07
CA ALA A 619 0.10 7.43 13.34
C ALA A 619 -0.10 8.24 12.05
N ILE A 620 0.65 7.92 10.99
CA ILE A 620 0.51 8.57 9.67
C ILE A 620 -0.92 8.41 9.14
N LEU A 621 -1.45 7.18 9.09
CA LEU A 621 -2.77 6.93 8.53
C LEU A 621 -3.90 7.55 9.39
N GLN A 622 -3.76 7.54 10.72
CA GLN A 622 -4.74 8.19 11.61
C GLN A 622 -4.72 9.71 11.46
N TRP A 623 -3.54 10.32 11.36
CA TRP A 623 -3.39 11.76 11.14
C TRP A 623 -4.11 12.20 9.86
N LEU A 624 -3.90 11.47 8.76
CA LEU A 624 -4.58 11.72 7.48
C LEU A 624 -6.10 11.46 7.56
N ARG A 625 -6.53 10.42 8.29
CA ARG A 625 -7.95 10.11 8.48
C ARG A 625 -8.67 11.20 9.26
N ALA A 626 -8.07 11.72 10.33
CA ALA A 626 -8.63 12.77 11.17
C ALA A 626 -8.85 14.06 10.35
N ARG A 627 -7.88 14.42 9.51
CA ARG A 627 -7.89 15.67 8.74
C ARG A 627 -8.52 15.54 7.36
N ARG A 628 -9.21 14.44 7.07
CA ARG A 628 -9.87 14.19 5.77
C ARG A 628 -10.89 15.28 5.38
N SER A 629 -11.57 15.85 6.38
CA SER A 629 -12.61 16.86 6.14
C SER A 629 -12.08 18.29 6.12
N GLU A 630 -10.82 18.48 6.50
CA GLU A 630 -10.14 19.77 6.58
C GLU A 630 -9.58 20.19 5.23
N TYR A 631 -9.39 21.49 5.04
CA TYR A 631 -8.83 22.05 3.82
C TYR A 631 -7.31 22.18 3.94
N GLY A 632 -6.59 21.60 2.98
CA GLY A 632 -5.15 21.79 2.87
C GLY A 632 -4.74 23.13 2.23
N PRO A 633 -3.42 23.33 2.04
CA PRO A 633 -2.85 24.55 1.49
C PRO A 633 -3.41 24.96 0.11
N ASN A 634 -3.70 23.98 -0.76
CA ASN A 634 -4.28 24.22 -2.08
C ASN A 634 -5.83 24.31 -2.07
N ARG A 635 -6.46 24.40 -0.89
CA ARG A 635 -7.92 24.36 -0.68
C ARG A 635 -8.59 23.07 -1.17
N THR A 636 -7.84 21.98 -1.33
CA THR A 636 -8.39 20.65 -1.54
C THR A 636 -8.64 19.99 -0.18
N LYS A 637 -9.83 19.44 0.02
CA LYS A 637 -10.17 18.75 1.27
C LYS A 637 -9.38 17.45 1.41
N GLY A 638 -8.81 17.22 2.60
CA GLY A 638 -8.11 15.98 2.98
C GLY A 638 -6.70 15.83 2.44
N PHE A 639 -6.25 16.73 1.56
CA PHE A 639 -4.87 16.78 1.09
C PHE A 639 -4.05 17.69 1.98
N HIS A 640 -2.91 17.24 2.46
CA HIS A 640 -2.04 17.99 3.37
C HIS A 640 -0.58 17.80 3.01
N GLN A 641 0.27 18.77 3.37
CA GLN A 641 1.70 18.69 3.08
C GLN A 641 2.39 17.62 3.93
N VAL A 642 3.34 16.90 3.32
CA VAL A 642 4.19 15.94 4.03
C VAL A 642 4.98 16.62 5.13
N SER A 643 5.49 17.84 4.91
CA SER A 643 6.17 18.63 5.94
C SER A 643 5.31 18.83 7.20
N THR A 644 4.05 19.21 7.06
CA THR A 644 3.13 19.39 8.19
C THR A 644 2.88 18.09 8.95
N LEU A 645 2.70 16.97 8.22
CA LEU A 645 2.59 15.65 8.84
C LEU A 645 3.86 15.31 9.65
N VAL A 646 5.04 15.53 9.07
CA VAL A 646 6.33 15.28 9.72
C VAL A 646 6.47 16.12 10.98
N GLU A 647 6.19 17.42 10.90
CA GLU A 647 6.23 18.34 12.05
C GLU A 647 5.31 17.88 13.19
N ASP A 648 4.04 17.58 12.87
CA ASP A 648 3.05 17.13 13.86
C ASP A 648 3.44 15.80 14.52
N LEU A 649 3.97 14.84 13.74
CA LEU A 649 4.39 13.54 14.25
C LEU A 649 5.75 13.60 14.97
N GLN A 650 6.65 14.50 14.61
CA GLN A 650 7.89 14.75 15.36
C GLN A 650 7.60 15.21 16.79
N VAL A 651 6.52 15.98 17.01
CA VAL A 651 6.09 16.39 18.37
C VAL A 651 5.64 15.19 19.24
N LEU A 652 5.26 14.07 18.61
CA LEU A 652 4.92 12.81 19.30
C LEU A 652 6.16 11.93 19.54
N GLY A 653 7.35 12.40 19.17
CA GLY A 653 8.61 11.68 19.31
C GLY A 653 8.94 10.71 18.18
N PHE A 654 8.27 10.82 17.03
CA PHE A 654 8.63 10.04 15.85
C PHE A 654 9.78 10.69 15.09
N SER A 655 10.75 9.88 14.64
CA SER A 655 11.85 10.36 13.80
C SER A 655 11.36 10.82 12.43
N SER A 656 11.82 12.00 11.96
CA SER A 656 11.44 12.56 10.65
C SER A 656 11.82 11.65 9.49
N HIS A 657 13.05 11.12 9.51
CA HIS A 657 13.53 10.16 8.51
C HIS A 657 12.61 8.93 8.45
N ARG A 658 12.20 8.40 9.61
CA ARG A 658 11.31 7.24 9.68
C ARG A 658 9.91 7.57 9.18
N ILE A 659 9.32 8.70 9.59
CA ILE A 659 8.01 9.14 9.08
C ILE A 659 8.04 9.19 7.56
N PHE A 660 9.05 9.85 6.98
CA PHE A 660 9.18 10.03 5.55
C PHE A 660 9.35 8.69 4.80
N SER A 661 10.20 7.80 5.30
CA SER A 661 10.40 6.45 4.75
C SER A 661 9.10 5.63 4.77
N GLU A 662 8.31 5.72 5.85
CA GLU A 662 7.04 5.01 5.94
C GLU A 662 5.95 5.67 5.08
N VAL A 663 5.94 6.99 4.90
CA VAL A 663 5.05 7.66 3.93
C VAL A 663 5.32 7.13 2.52
N GLN A 664 6.59 7.07 2.09
CA GLN A 664 6.98 6.51 0.80
C GLN A 664 6.47 5.06 0.65
N SER A 665 6.72 4.22 1.66
CA SER A 665 6.27 2.81 1.67
C SER A 665 4.74 2.67 1.60
N LEU A 666 3.99 3.56 2.28
CA LEU A 666 2.54 3.57 2.26
C LEU A 666 1.97 4.11 0.93
N VAL A 667 2.67 5.02 0.24
CA VAL A 667 2.32 5.45 -1.12
C VAL A 667 2.52 4.31 -2.12
N GLU A 668 3.64 3.60 -2.05
CA GLU A 668 3.91 2.43 -2.90
C GLU A 668 2.91 1.29 -2.68
N ALA A 669 2.38 1.17 -1.45
CA ALA A 669 1.34 0.22 -1.11
C ALA A 669 -0.10 0.71 -1.42
N ASP A 670 -0.27 1.85 -2.10
CA ASP A 670 -1.55 2.51 -2.38
C ASP A 670 -2.40 2.83 -1.13
N CYS A 671 -1.76 2.92 0.04
CA CYS A 671 -2.42 3.32 1.29
C CYS A 671 -2.56 4.84 1.42
N ILE A 672 -1.69 5.59 0.72
CA ILE A 672 -1.69 7.06 0.63
C ILE A 672 -1.68 7.44 -0.85
N ASP A 673 -2.52 8.39 -1.23
CA ASP A 673 -2.48 9.04 -2.54
C ASP A 673 -1.61 10.30 -2.42
N SER A 674 -0.56 10.41 -3.24
CA SER A 674 0.23 11.66 -3.41
C SER A 674 -0.20 12.42 -4.67
N GLU A 675 0.01 13.74 -4.70
CA GLU A 675 -0.14 14.54 -5.92
C GLU A 675 0.95 14.25 -6.97
N SER A 676 2.17 13.89 -6.54
CA SER A 676 3.34 13.60 -7.38
C SER A 676 3.34 12.19 -7.98
N ARG A 677 2.20 11.47 -7.94
CA ARG A 677 2.01 10.04 -8.24
C ARG A 677 3.09 9.39 -9.11
N GLY A 678 3.84 8.46 -8.51
CA GLY A 678 4.82 7.61 -9.21
C GLY A 678 6.27 8.11 -9.16
N SER A 679 6.59 9.02 -8.25
CA SER A 679 7.94 9.52 -7.98
C SER A 679 8.26 9.41 -6.48
N ILE A 680 9.53 9.64 -6.13
CA ILE A 680 9.99 9.80 -4.74
C ILE A 680 9.15 10.93 -4.14
N VAL A 681 8.47 10.67 -3.02
CA VAL A 681 7.67 11.69 -2.32
C VAL A 681 8.60 12.79 -1.83
N GLU A 682 8.22 14.05 -1.99
CA GLU A 682 8.94 15.21 -1.46
C GLU A 682 8.22 15.81 -0.25
N LEU A 683 8.93 16.58 0.59
CA LEU A 683 8.32 17.23 1.76
C LEU A 683 7.24 18.25 1.39
N SER A 684 7.34 18.86 0.22
CA SER A 684 6.36 19.82 -0.31
C SER A 684 5.11 19.16 -0.89
N ASP A 685 5.14 17.85 -1.14
CA ASP A 685 4.03 17.16 -1.79
C ASP A 685 2.79 17.13 -0.90
N LEU A 686 1.63 17.22 -1.55
CA LEU A 686 0.33 17.00 -0.92
C LEU A 686 -0.07 15.53 -0.96
N ILE A 687 -0.43 15.00 0.20
CA ILE A 687 -0.86 13.61 0.40
C ILE A 687 -2.24 13.53 1.05
N THR A 688 -2.98 12.47 0.75
CA THR A 688 -4.25 12.12 1.41
C THR A 688 -4.31 10.62 1.65
N ILE A 689 -5.06 10.18 2.67
CA ILE A 689 -5.34 8.76 2.88
C ILE A 689 -6.14 8.18 1.69
N ALA A 690 -5.65 7.07 1.14
CA ALA A 690 -6.28 6.34 0.04
C ALA A 690 -7.23 5.25 0.57
N PRO A 691 -8.12 4.67 -0.26
CA PRO A 691 -9.04 3.61 0.16
C PRO A 691 -8.37 2.42 0.85
N ALA A 692 -7.17 2.01 0.41
CA ALA A 692 -6.44 0.93 1.07
C ALA A 692 -6.00 1.34 2.49
N GLY A 693 -5.60 2.59 2.72
CA GLY A 693 -5.24 3.07 4.07
C GLY A 693 -6.39 2.95 5.07
N TYR A 694 -7.63 3.24 4.65
CA TYR A 694 -8.81 3.01 5.50
C TYR A 694 -9.01 1.53 5.82
N VAL A 695 -8.84 0.65 4.83
CA VAL A 695 -8.93 -0.80 5.04
C VAL A 695 -7.89 -1.25 6.06
N HIS A 696 -6.64 -0.79 5.95
CA HIS A 696 -5.59 -1.18 6.88
C HIS A 696 -5.88 -0.74 8.32
N LEU A 697 -6.43 0.46 8.52
CA LEU A 697 -6.89 0.89 9.85
C LEU A 697 -8.02 -0.01 10.37
N ASP A 698 -9.00 -0.35 9.53
CA ASP A 698 -10.10 -1.24 9.93
C ASP A 698 -9.62 -2.67 10.28
N LEU A 699 -8.53 -3.14 9.64
CA LEU A 699 -7.92 -4.45 9.89
C LEU A 699 -7.30 -4.58 11.29
N ILE A 700 -6.94 -3.49 11.96
CA ILE A 700 -6.35 -3.53 13.32
C ILE A 700 -7.28 -4.22 14.32
N GLN A 701 -8.59 -4.19 14.09
CA GLN A 701 -9.55 -4.87 14.94
C GLN A 701 -9.79 -6.34 14.56
N ASP A 702 -9.16 -6.87 13.50
CA ASP A 702 -9.30 -8.26 13.08
C ASP A 702 -8.23 -9.15 13.71
N VAL A 703 -8.65 -10.24 14.36
CA VAL A 703 -7.73 -11.18 15.03
C VAL A 703 -6.81 -11.88 14.03
N ASN A 704 -7.30 -12.19 12.83
CA ASN A 704 -6.46 -12.87 11.84
C ASN A 704 -5.39 -11.91 11.31
N TYR A 705 -5.72 -10.62 11.10
CA TYR A 705 -4.74 -9.59 10.80
C TYR A 705 -3.68 -9.49 11.90
N LEU A 706 -4.10 -9.24 13.15
CA LEU A 706 -3.19 -9.10 14.30
C LEU A 706 -2.29 -10.33 14.46
N SER A 707 -2.86 -11.54 14.41
CA SER A 707 -2.09 -12.77 14.50
C SER A 707 -1.11 -12.94 13.34
N THR A 708 -1.48 -12.52 12.14
CA THR A 708 -0.66 -12.71 10.94
C THR A 708 0.50 -11.72 10.92
N VAL A 709 0.25 -10.45 11.22
CA VAL A 709 1.32 -9.44 11.25
C VAL A 709 2.27 -9.65 12.42
N ALA A 710 1.81 -10.25 13.52
CA ALA A 710 2.68 -10.65 14.64
C ALA A 710 3.87 -11.52 14.19
N GLU A 711 3.74 -12.29 13.11
CA GLU A 711 4.83 -13.12 12.58
C GLU A 711 6.06 -12.30 12.13
N ASP A 712 5.86 -11.04 11.75
CA ASP A 712 6.87 -10.15 11.16
C ASP A 712 7.09 -8.85 11.97
N VAL A 713 6.62 -8.82 13.23
CA VAL A 713 6.86 -7.71 14.17
C VAL A 713 8.15 -7.92 14.95
N LEU A 714 8.85 -6.83 15.24
CA LEU A 714 10.02 -6.80 16.11
C LEU A 714 9.60 -6.73 17.59
N PHE A 715 9.57 -7.89 18.25
CA PHE A 715 9.27 -7.94 19.69
C PHE A 715 10.50 -7.57 20.51
N ASP A 716 10.29 -6.80 21.58
CA ASP A 716 11.28 -6.46 22.60
C ASP A 716 11.64 -7.65 23.53
N SER A 717 10.89 -8.74 23.46
CA SER A 717 11.06 -9.95 24.28
C SER A 717 11.19 -11.18 23.40
N ARG A 718 12.31 -11.91 23.58
CA ARG A 718 12.55 -13.19 22.90
C ARG A 718 11.50 -14.24 23.30
N GLU A 719 10.97 -14.18 24.52
CA GLU A 719 9.93 -15.09 25.01
C GLU A 719 8.61 -14.86 24.29
N ALA A 720 8.20 -13.59 24.14
CA ALA A 720 7.01 -13.23 23.38
C ALA A 720 7.14 -13.62 21.90
N ALA A 721 8.29 -13.31 21.28
CA ALA A 721 8.58 -13.70 19.91
C ALA A 721 8.54 -15.23 19.73
N ARG A 722 9.11 -15.97 20.69
CA ARG A 722 9.13 -17.43 20.68
C ARG A 722 7.73 -18.02 20.81
N ALA A 723 6.88 -17.46 21.66
CA ALA A 723 5.50 -17.92 21.80
C ALA A 723 4.72 -17.78 20.49
N VAL A 724 4.88 -16.66 19.77
CA VAL A 724 4.29 -16.48 18.44
C VAL A 724 4.87 -17.48 17.45
N ALA A 725 6.20 -17.66 17.43
CA ALA A 725 6.85 -18.64 16.56
C ALA A 725 6.37 -20.07 16.81
N ASP A 726 6.19 -20.46 18.08
CA ASP A 726 5.69 -21.78 18.45
C ASP A 726 4.22 -21.96 18.04
N ASN A 727 3.38 -20.91 18.13
CA ASN A 727 2.02 -20.94 17.58
C ASN A 727 2.01 -21.15 16.06
N MET A 728 2.94 -20.52 15.32
CA MET A 728 3.04 -20.62 13.85
C MET A 728 3.35 -22.05 13.39
N VAL A 729 4.10 -22.83 14.18
CA VAL A 729 4.50 -24.21 13.83
C VAL A 729 3.76 -25.29 14.64
N GLY A 730 2.75 -24.90 15.43
CA GLY A 730 1.96 -25.84 16.24
C GLY A 730 2.70 -26.43 17.44
N ARG A 731 3.81 -25.82 17.87
CA ARG A 731 4.50 -26.14 19.14
C ARG A 731 3.92 -25.37 20.34
N GLY A 732 3.10 -24.36 20.06
CA GLY A 732 2.42 -23.56 21.07
C GLY A 732 1.25 -24.29 21.74
N LEU A 733 0.52 -23.56 22.59
CA LEU A 733 -0.60 -24.11 23.36
C LEU A 733 -1.77 -24.56 22.48
N PHE A 734 -1.89 -23.96 21.30
CA PHE A 734 -3.01 -24.15 20.38
C PHE A 734 -2.54 -24.77 19.05
N PRO A 735 -3.39 -25.53 18.33
CA PRO A 735 -3.01 -26.12 17.05
C PRO A 735 -2.69 -25.00 16.08
N VAL A 736 -1.76 -25.30 15.16
CA VAL A 736 -1.50 -24.44 14.02
C VAL A 736 -2.82 -24.15 13.28
N ASP A 737 -2.96 -22.92 12.78
CA ASP A 737 -4.13 -22.45 12.04
C ASP A 737 -5.47 -22.48 12.81
N SER A 738 -5.45 -22.66 14.13
CA SER A 738 -6.64 -22.57 14.96
C SER A 738 -6.99 -21.13 15.35
N ARG A 739 -8.28 -20.90 15.65
CA ARG A 739 -8.74 -19.61 16.20
C ARG A 739 -8.02 -19.25 17.50
N GLN A 740 -7.78 -20.23 18.37
CA GLN A 740 -7.12 -19.98 19.66
C GLN A 740 -5.63 -19.64 19.50
N ALA A 741 -4.92 -20.26 18.55
CA ALA A 741 -3.56 -19.85 18.21
C ALA A 741 -3.53 -18.41 17.71
N ALA A 742 -4.50 -18.03 16.87
CA ALA A 742 -4.62 -16.66 16.39
C ALA A 742 -4.89 -15.67 17.53
N LEU A 743 -5.81 -15.98 18.44
CA LEU A 743 -6.08 -15.18 19.64
C LEU A 743 -4.85 -15.04 20.53
N SER A 744 -4.11 -16.14 20.73
CA SER A 744 -2.87 -16.15 21.52
C SER A 744 -1.80 -15.24 20.91
N SER A 745 -1.52 -15.37 19.60
CA SER A 745 -0.55 -14.52 18.91
C SER A 745 -0.97 -13.05 18.87
N ALA A 746 -2.26 -12.77 18.61
CA ALA A 746 -2.80 -11.41 18.65
C ALA A 746 -2.66 -10.79 20.04
N THR A 747 -2.90 -11.55 21.11
CA THR A 747 -2.72 -11.09 22.49
C THR A 747 -1.26 -10.78 22.78
N LYS A 748 -0.33 -11.65 22.39
CA LYS A 748 1.12 -11.40 22.56
C LYS A 748 1.56 -10.13 21.84
N LEU A 749 1.08 -9.91 20.62
CA LEU A 749 1.31 -8.67 19.88
C LEU A 749 0.75 -7.45 20.62
N LEU A 750 -0.53 -7.48 21.01
CA LEU A 750 -1.17 -6.33 21.65
C LEU A 750 -0.54 -6.01 23.01
N SER A 751 -0.23 -7.00 23.84
CA SER A 751 0.49 -6.78 25.10
C SER A 751 1.91 -6.24 24.88
N PHE A 752 2.57 -6.63 23.78
CA PHE A 752 3.83 -6.00 23.38
C PHE A 752 3.63 -4.53 22.99
N LEU A 753 2.60 -4.22 22.20
CA LEU A 753 2.31 -2.84 21.79
C LEU A 753 1.93 -1.96 22.98
N GLU A 754 1.11 -2.42 23.92
CA GLU A 754 0.78 -1.67 25.15
C GLU A 754 2.01 -1.40 25.99
N ARG A 755 2.83 -2.43 26.29
CA ARG A 755 4.10 -2.26 27.00
C ARG A 755 5.05 -1.33 26.24
N SER A 756 5.11 -1.45 24.92
CA SER A 756 5.98 -0.63 24.08
C SER A 756 5.56 0.83 24.15
N ARG A 757 4.26 1.13 24.02
CA ARG A 757 3.77 2.50 24.18
C ARG A 757 4.16 3.08 25.55
N ASP A 758 3.92 2.32 26.62
CA ASP A 758 4.13 2.80 27.98
C ASP A 758 5.63 2.93 28.38
N ALA A 759 6.51 2.12 27.77
CA ALA A 759 7.95 2.07 28.09
C ALA A 759 8.86 2.79 27.08
N TYR A 760 8.50 2.82 25.79
CA TYR A 760 9.36 3.27 24.69
C TYR A 760 9.11 4.71 24.24
N LEU A 761 7.88 5.22 24.37
CA LEU A 761 7.68 6.65 24.26
C LEU A 761 8.27 7.28 25.52
N LEU A 762 9.55 7.68 25.46
CA LEU A 762 10.19 8.61 26.40
C LEU A 762 9.51 9.99 26.31
N GLY A 763 8.18 10.03 26.36
CA GLY A 763 7.42 10.96 25.54
C GLY A 763 7.73 12.42 25.79
N ASP A 764 7.89 13.14 24.69
CA ASP A 764 7.63 14.57 24.58
C ASP A 764 6.35 14.99 25.32
N ALA A 765 5.35 14.12 25.40
CA ALA A 765 4.13 14.29 26.19
C ALA A 765 4.37 14.62 27.66
N LYS A 766 5.54 14.34 28.24
CA LYS A 766 5.88 14.73 29.62
C LYS A 766 6.26 16.19 29.74
N VAL A 767 6.83 16.77 28.68
CA VAL A 767 7.36 18.14 28.66
C VAL A 767 6.55 19.06 27.75
N ILE A 768 5.77 18.54 26.81
CA ILE A 768 4.95 19.30 25.85
C ILE A 768 3.48 19.27 26.25
N ALA A 769 2.79 20.42 26.18
CA ALA A 769 1.40 20.58 26.55
C ALA A 769 0.44 19.91 25.53
N ASP A 770 -0.65 19.30 26.02
CA ASP A 770 -1.79 18.81 25.22
C ASP A 770 -1.47 17.87 24.04
N LEU A 771 -0.52 16.94 24.20
CA LEU A 771 -0.29 15.86 23.21
C LEU A 771 -1.39 14.80 23.28
N LYS A 772 -2.22 14.73 22.23
CA LYS A 772 -3.17 13.63 22.01
C LYS A 772 -2.61 12.65 20.99
N GLU A 773 -2.43 11.40 21.38
CA GLU A 773 -2.08 10.32 20.46
C GLU A 773 -3.34 9.84 19.73
N ASP A 774 -3.58 10.36 18.53
CA ASP A 774 -4.77 10.02 17.72
C ASP A 774 -4.87 8.52 17.35
N TYR A 775 -3.80 7.74 17.54
CA TYR A 775 -3.75 6.31 17.26
C TYR A 775 -3.98 5.40 18.49
N SER A 776 -4.04 5.94 19.71
CA SER A 776 -4.16 5.09 20.91
C SER A 776 -5.57 4.53 21.10
N GLU A 777 -6.61 5.26 20.69
CA GLU A 777 -8.01 4.82 20.76
C GLU A 777 -8.26 3.53 19.93
N ILE A 778 -7.66 3.43 18.74
CA ILE A 778 -7.86 2.27 17.85
C ILE A 778 -7.14 1.02 18.37
N LEU A 779 -6.00 1.18 19.06
CA LEU A 779 -5.29 0.09 19.73
C LEU A 779 -6.07 -0.41 20.94
N SER A 780 -6.56 0.49 21.80
CA SER A 780 -7.41 0.11 22.94
C SER A 780 -8.66 -0.63 22.51
N ALA A 781 -9.31 -0.20 21.42
CA ALA A 781 -10.46 -0.91 20.86
C ALA A 781 -10.11 -2.33 20.37
N ALA A 782 -8.90 -2.54 19.84
CA ALA A 782 -8.42 -3.86 19.44
C ALA A 782 -8.17 -4.76 20.65
N VAL A 783 -7.52 -4.24 21.71
CA VAL A 783 -7.32 -4.93 22.99
C VAL A 783 -8.64 -5.41 23.58
N ASP A 784 -9.61 -4.50 23.74
CA ASP A 784 -10.93 -4.82 24.27
C ASP A 784 -11.63 -5.90 23.46
N LYS A 785 -11.53 -5.83 22.12
CA LYS A 785 -12.18 -6.79 21.24
C LYS A 785 -11.54 -8.17 21.34
N VAL A 786 -10.20 -8.26 21.38
CA VAL A 786 -9.49 -9.54 21.53
C VAL A 786 -9.78 -10.16 22.89
N ALA A 787 -9.77 -9.36 23.96
CA ALA A 787 -10.13 -9.79 25.31
C ALA A 787 -11.55 -10.39 25.34
N ARG A 788 -12.54 -9.71 24.76
CA ARG A 788 -13.92 -10.24 24.65
C ARG A 788 -13.99 -11.53 23.83
N LEU A 789 -13.17 -11.69 22.79
CA LEU A 789 -13.17 -12.91 21.98
C LEU A 789 -12.58 -14.10 22.73
N ILE A 790 -11.53 -13.87 23.52
CA ILE A 790 -10.98 -14.86 24.45
C ILE A 790 -12.00 -15.22 25.52
N ASP A 791 -12.69 -14.21 26.06
CA ASP A 791 -13.69 -14.42 27.10
C ASP A 791 -14.86 -15.31 26.65
N ASN A 792 -15.19 -15.24 25.37
CA ASN A 792 -16.25 -16.03 24.76
C ASN A 792 -15.76 -17.36 24.17
N ASP A 793 -14.46 -17.66 24.20
CA ASP A 793 -13.89 -18.91 23.67
C ASP A 793 -13.68 -19.93 24.81
N SER A 794 -14.66 -20.84 24.96
CA SER A 794 -14.60 -21.89 25.98
C SER A 794 -13.40 -22.82 25.82
N GLY A 795 -12.93 -23.03 24.59
CA GLY A 795 -11.71 -23.78 24.31
C GLY A 795 -10.50 -23.10 24.93
N TYR A 796 -10.32 -21.81 24.64
CA TYR A 796 -9.24 -21.00 25.20
C TYR A 796 -9.24 -21.04 26.73
N LYS A 797 -10.40 -20.77 27.36
CA LYS A 797 -10.56 -20.78 28.83
C LYS A 797 -10.27 -22.14 29.46
N ASN A 798 -10.72 -23.23 28.82
CA ASN A 798 -10.50 -24.58 29.35
C ASN A 798 -9.02 -24.94 29.33
N TYR A 799 -8.29 -24.62 28.26
CA TYR A 799 -6.86 -24.91 28.16
C TYR A 799 -6.03 -24.01 29.08
N GLU A 800 -6.35 -22.71 29.15
CA GLU A 800 -5.67 -21.78 30.06
C GLU A 800 -5.92 -22.12 31.53
N GLY A 801 -7.17 -22.44 31.90
CA GLY A 801 -7.52 -22.89 33.25
C GLY A 801 -6.81 -24.21 33.62
N LEU A 802 -6.68 -25.14 32.68
CA LEU A 802 -5.97 -26.41 32.90
C LEU A 802 -4.47 -26.16 33.19
N LEU A 803 -3.82 -25.26 32.44
CA LEU A 803 -2.40 -24.95 32.62
C LEU A 803 -2.12 -24.03 33.81
N SER A 804 -3.06 -23.15 34.15
CA SER A 804 -2.97 -22.35 35.38
C SER A 804 -3.11 -23.23 36.63
N GLN A 805 -3.94 -24.28 36.54
CA GLN A 805 -4.11 -25.25 37.63
C GLN A 805 -2.91 -26.21 37.72
N TYR A 806 -2.31 -26.54 36.58
CA TYR A 806 -1.26 -27.55 36.43
C TYR A 806 -0.09 -27.03 35.56
N PRO A 807 0.71 -26.08 36.06
CA PRO A 807 1.77 -25.45 35.28
C PRO A 807 2.95 -26.43 35.03
N PRO A 808 3.58 -26.42 33.84
CA PRO A 808 4.78 -27.20 33.60
C PRO A 808 5.86 -26.94 34.64
N GLY A 809 6.42 -28.02 35.20
CA GLY A 809 7.37 -28.00 36.30
C GLY A 809 6.75 -28.16 37.69
N SER A 810 5.42 -28.08 37.85
CA SER A 810 4.78 -28.42 39.13
C SER A 810 4.82 -29.92 39.40
N ASP A 811 4.91 -30.26 40.68
CA ASP A 811 4.82 -31.63 41.17
C ASP A 811 3.40 -31.84 41.69
N GLU A 812 2.73 -32.87 41.20
CA GLU A 812 1.35 -33.21 41.55
C GLU A 812 1.30 -34.62 42.14
N VAL A 813 0.46 -34.79 43.16
CA VAL A 813 0.16 -36.11 43.71
C VAL A 813 -1.02 -36.69 42.94
N GLY A 814 -0.85 -37.91 42.42
CA GLY A 814 -1.86 -38.56 41.60
C GLY A 814 -1.92 -40.06 41.81
N GLN A 815 -3.04 -40.64 41.40
CA GLN A 815 -3.30 -42.07 41.49
C GLN A 815 -3.08 -42.75 40.14
N VAL A 816 -2.40 -43.88 40.14
CA VAL A 816 -2.16 -44.67 38.93
C VAL A 816 -3.47 -45.27 38.44
N SER A 817 -3.95 -44.85 37.27
CA SER A 817 -5.23 -45.28 36.71
C SER A 817 -5.12 -46.52 35.83
N SER A 818 -3.99 -46.67 35.11
CA SER A 818 -3.71 -47.89 34.35
C SER A 818 -2.23 -48.03 34.03
N VAL A 819 -1.75 -49.26 33.96
CA VAL A 819 -0.35 -49.59 33.65
C VAL A 819 -0.29 -50.24 32.27
N GLN A 820 0.66 -49.82 31.44
CA GLN A 820 0.90 -50.30 30.08
C GLN A 820 2.36 -50.73 29.91
N HIS A 821 2.66 -51.50 28.86
CA HIS A 821 4.03 -51.95 28.59
C HIS A 821 5.04 -50.82 28.34
N TYR A 822 4.58 -49.60 28.03
CA TYR A 822 5.43 -48.43 27.74
C TYR A 822 5.43 -47.37 28.86
N GLY A 823 4.64 -47.54 29.92
CA GLY A 823 4.47 -46.54 30.97
C GLY A 823 3.17 -46.74 31.75
N PHE A 824 2.83 -45.80 32.62
CA PHE A 824 1.56 -45.84 33.36
C PHE A 824 0.88 -44.47 33.34
N PHE A 825 -0.45 -44.50 33.44
CA PHE A 825 -1.28 -43.32 33.48
C PHE A 825 -1.58 -42.93 34.92
N VAL A 826 -1.60 -41.62 35.16
CA VAL A 826 -1.84 -41.03 36.48
C VAL A 826 -2.96 -40.01 36.36
N ASP A 827 -3.96 -40.13 37.22
CA ASP A 827 -5.02 -39.15 37.42
C ASP A 827 -4.68 -38.30 38.65
N PHE A 828 -4.74 -36.98 38.51
CA PHE A 828 -4.40 -36.04 39.58
C PHE A 828 -5.35 -34.84 39.61
N GLY A 829 -5.81 -34.49 40.82
CA GLY A 829 -6.87 -33.50 41.04
C GLY A 829 -8.16 -33.77 40.24
N SER A 830 -8.89 -32.72 39.87
CA SER A 830 -10.22 -32.86 39.24
C SER A 830 -10.19 -32.93 37.71
N ARG A 831 -9.07 -32.56 37.08
CA ARG A 831 -8.94 -32.45 35.62
C ARG A 831 -7.58 -32.92 35.08
N GLY A 832 -6.67 -33.41 35.93
CA GLY A 832 -5.36 -33.90 35.53
C GLY A 832 -5.40 -35.38 35.16
N HIS A 833 -4.98 -35.70 33.94
CA HIS A 833 -4.77 -37.07 33.45
C HIS A 833 -3.50 -37.07 32.62
N GLY A 834 -2.52 -37.93 32.90
CA GLY A 834 -1.24 -37.93 32.21
C GLY A 834 -0.57 -39.29 32.11
N LEU A 835 0.44 -39.40 31.26
CA LEU A 835 1.26 -40.58 31.08
C LEU A 835 2.68 -40.31 31.59
N VAL A 836 3.18 -41.20 32.45
CA VAL A 836 4.61 -41.33 32.74
C VAL A 836 5.18 -42.41 31.81
N HIS A 837 6.04 -42.03 30.86
CA HIS A 837 6.72 -42.99 30.00
C HIS A 837 7.87 -43.70 30.75
N LYS A 838 8.14 -44.98 30.46
CA LYS A 838 9.20 -45.77 31.14
C LYS A 838 10.58 -45.13 31.14
N SER A 839 10.90 -44.36 30.10
CA SER A 839 12.17 -43.61 30.02
C SER A 839 12.29 -42.47 31.03
N ARG A 840 11.22 -42.13 31.76
CA ARG A 840 11.13 -41.03 32.73
C ARG A 840 10.80 -41.51 34.14
N PHE A 841 11.13 -42.76 34.43
CA PHE A 841 10.99 -43.32 35.77
C PHE A 841 12.16 -42.91 36.69
N ASN A 842 13.23 -42.31 36.15
CA ASN A 842 14.37 -41.81 36.93
C ASN A 842 15.00 -42.84 37.90
N GLY A 843 14.93 -44.12 37.57
CA GLY A 843 15.44 -45.21 38.41
C GLY A 843 14.50 -45.66 39.53
N LEU A 844 13.32 -45.05 39.67
CA LEU A 844 12.29 -45.34 40.68
C LEU A 844 11.27 -46.42 40.24
N GLY A 845 11.55 -47.13 39.15
CA GLY A 845 10.61 -48.05 38.48
C GLY A 845 10.46 -49.41 39.15
N GLY A 846 9.87 -49.45 40.35
CA GLY A 846 9.38 -50.68 40.98
C GLY A 846 8.06 -51.19 40.37
N ASP A 847 7.51 -52.26 40.95
CA ASP A 847 6.21 -52.87 40.58
C ASP A 847 5.05 -51.91 40.89
N ILE A 848 4.82 -50.95 39.99
CA ILE A 848 3.72 -49.99 40.07
C ILE A 848 2.43 -50.67 39.59
N GLU A 849 1.42 -50.70 40.44
CA GLU A 849 0.11 -51.28 40.18
C GLU A 849 -0.97 -50.19 40.01
N PRO A 850 -2.06 -50.47 39.26
CA PRO A 850 -3.22 -49.58 39.24
C PRO A 850 -3.78 -49.37 40.66
N GLY A 851 -3.91 -48.12 41.09
CA GLY A 851 -4.38 -47.74 42.42
C GLY A 851 -3.30 -47.10 43.30
N ASP A 852 -2.02 -47.25 42.95
CA ASP A 852 -0.90 -46.66 43.70
C ASP A 852 -0.90 -45.13 43.63
N TRP A 853 -0.40 -44.49 44.69
CA TRP A 853 -0.20 -43.05 44.74
C TRP A 853 1.24 -42.71 44.38
N VAL A 854 1.41 -41.73 43.50
CA VAL A 854 2.72 -41.32 42.99
C VAL A 854 2.81 -39.79 42.94
N VAL A 855 4.03 -39.28 43.11
CA VAL A 855 4.33 -37.87 42.88
C VAL A 855 4.92 -37.74 41.47
N VAL A 856 4.28 -36.93 40.64
CA VAL A 856 4.64 -36.74 39.24
C VAL A 856 4.93 -35.27 38.94
N ARG A 857 6.01 -35.01 38.22
CA ARG A 857 6.30 -33.69 37.68
C ARG A 857 5.63 -33.52 36.32
N ILE A 858 4.94 -32.40 36.14
CA ILE A 858 4.36 -32.04 34.86
C ILE A 858 5.45 -31.56 33.92
N ILE A 859 5.67 -32.26 32.81
CA ILE A 859 6.65 -31.83 31.79
C ILE A 859 5.98 -30.91 30.77
N LYS A 860 4.85 -31.36 30.22
CA LYS A 860 4.04 -30.60 29.26
C LYS A 860 2.67 -31.26 29.09
N TYR A 861 1.72 -30.56 28.48
CA TYR A 861 0.45 -31.16 28.07
C TYR A 861 0.53 -31.70 26.63
N GLU A 862 0.39 -33.02 26.44
CA GLU A 862 0.28 -33.67 25.12
C GLU A 862 -1.14 -33.53 24.56
N ARG A 863 -1.31 -32.49 23.76
CA ARG A 863 -2.61 -32.08 23.22
C ARG A 863 -3.31 -33.14 22.34
N ASP A 864 -2.58 -33.78 21.43
CA ASP A 864 -3.15 -34.76 20.49
C ASP A 864 -3.75 -35.98 21.22
N ARG A 865 -3.20 -36.27 22.40
CA ARG A 865 -3.60 -37.38 23.25
C ARG A 865 -4.44 -36.94 24.45
N ARG A 866 -4.72 -35.63 24.56
CA ARG A 866 -5.47 -34.97 25.64
C ARG A 866 -5.02 -35.37 27.05
N ARG A 867 -3.71 -35.47 27.25
CA ARG A 867 -3.11 -35.94 28.52
C ARG A 867 -1.83 -35.17 28.83
N PHE A 868 -1.44 -35.11 30.09
CA PHE A 868 -0.13 -34.61 30.48
C PHE A 868 0.97 -35.64 30.18
N ASP A 869 2.13 -35.15 29.80
CA ASP A 869 3.36 -35.91 29.75
C ASP A 869 4.10 -35.64 31.06
N LEU A 870 4.36 -36.70 31.80
CA LEU A 870 4.72 -36.66 33.20
C LEU A 870 6.09 -37.32 33.41
N GLU A 871 6.75 -36.94 34.48
CA GLU A 871 8.00 -37.54 34.96
C GLU A 871 7.81 -38.02 36.40
N LEU A 872 8.24 -39.24 36.71
CA LEU A 872 8.11 -39.80 38.04
C LEU A 872 9.13 -39.15 38.98
N ARG A 873 8.65 -38.69 40.15
CA ARG A 873 9.48 -38.07 41.19
C ARG A 873 9.60 -38.94 42.42
N GLU A 874 8.49 -39.46 42.90
CA GLU A 874 8.44 -40.32 44.09
C GLU A 874 7.31 -41.35 43.92
N VAL A 875 7.50 -42.52 44.52
CA VAL A 875 6.50 -43.59 44.64
C VAL A 875 6.25 -43.74 46.14
N ASP A 876 4.99 -43.64 46.56
CA ASP A 876 4.59 -43.72 47.97
C ASP A 876 4.48 -45.19 48.44
#